data_AF-A0A9Q1KRR9-F1
#
_entry.id   AF-A0A9Q1KRR9-F1
#
_cell.length_a   1.000
_cell.length_b   1.000
_cell.length_c   1.000
_cell.angle_alpha   90.00
_cell.angle_beta   90.00
_cell.angle_gamma   90.00
#
_symmetry.space_group_name_H-M   'P 1'
#
loop_
_entity.id
_entity.type
_entity.pdbx_description
1 polymer ?
#
loop_
_entity_poly.entity_id
_entity_poly.type
_entity_poly.pdbx_seq_one_letter_code
_entity_poly.pdbx_strand_id
1 'polypeptide(L)'
;MLETLFCKDLSGQLKIASKKEKIFNPRVLKCPSRSPKLPPKPLQILPPAGTPMAGNRQIRALNVAEKPSVAKAVAGILSRNHARMREGRSRYNKIFEFDYTIRGQPCHMLFTSVIGHLMELGFDERYKKWHSCDPADLYQASVHKFVPEDKLDIKRTLQQEVRNCQWLILWLDCDREGENIAFEVIEVCTEVNRNLNIFRARFSALIDREIHEAAQNLDRPNQLFADAVDARQEMDLRIGASFTRFQTMLLKDAFSFDFATEDRNLVLSYGPCQFPTLGFVVERYWEIQAHEPEEFWTINCSHNSEEGTASFSWIRGHLFDYTCAITIYEMCVEEPTATVTNVRQQEKLKYPPYPLSTIELEKRASRYFRMSSEHTMKVAEELYQSGFISYPRTETDSFSARTDLRAIVQEQQAHPIWGSYAQRLLDPGAALWRNPGSGGHDDKAHPPIHPTKFSAGESGWSQDHQKIYELVVRHFLACVSQPAVGAETTVEIDIAGEQFNASGRVIISKNYLDIYRFETWGGSVIPTYEIRQQFIPTTLTLDSGVTRPPPLLSEADLLSCMDKAGIGTDATMHDHIKKLLDRFYATKDANTRFTPTNLGEALVMGYDDMGYELWKPYLRAKMEDDMKAVSLGTKRKNEILASGLQEMKACFLDARMSKVKLFEAMEVFFDRTNRPTVEEQQAVGEVVRRCGLCQQADMVLKRKPDGNFMVGCLAYPQCRNVVWLPGSISEATVTSNVCSSCSPGWSGMCGGITNRNGITGLVFLIHFKFRRSEIPPNYNAEHLGCIGGCDETLRQLTEICGTGSRNLPGMSASVRGRTPTMSSGNIPAGNVRHNVCTRCRETGHAANDCPSLVSTFRRSRTQGTNNPTGESSVSCSSCGEPCVLRTANTANNRGRKFYTCQSQECGFFVWEDMIGTGTGGTNAPRPNSRGATTASRGRRGERGRGRRGGGRGNDVTFVSATGEPVSGRRCFTCGDPSHFANACPNREHDK
;
A
#
# COMPACT_ATOMS: atom_id res chain seq x y z
N MET A 1 10.17 -22.19 -28.33
CA MET A 1 9.03 -22.70 -29.14
C MET A 1 7.87 -22.87 -28.19
N LEU A 2 6.78 -22.10 -28.19
CA LEU A 2 6.23 -21.15 -29.14
C LEU A 2 5.56 -20.05 -28.29
N GLU A 3 6.00 -18.80 -28.51
CA GLU A 3 5.15 -17.63 -28.35
C GLU A 3 4.11 -17.66 -29.47
N THR A 4 2.81 -17.80 -29.15
CA THR A 4 1.75 -17.27 -30.01
C THR A 4 0.42 -17.25 -29.25
N LEU A 5 -0.32 -16.16 -29.45
CA LEU A 5 -1.75 -15.94 -29.13
C LEU A 5 -2.04 -15.24 -27.79
N PHE A 6 -1.98 -13.91 -27.79
CA PHE A 6 -3.18 -13.07 -27.71
C PHE A 6 -2.82 -11.62 -28.10
N CYS A 7 -2.85 -11.35 -29.41
CA CYS A 7 -2.83 -10.01 -29.98
C CYS A 7 -3.69 -10.03 -31.26
N LYS A 8 -4.95 -9.57 -31.13
CA LYS A 8 -6.02 -9.27 -32.12
C LYS A 8 -7.20 -8.88 -31.21
N ASP A 9 -7.75 -7.67 -31.16
CA ASP A 9 -8.18 -6.77 -32.23
C ASP A 9 -8.17 -5.31 -31.75
N LEU A 10 -7.69 -4.40 -32.61
CA LEU A 10 -8.20 -3.04 -32.89
C LEU A 10 -7.09 -2.20 -33.55
N SER A 11 -6.72 -2.61 -34.77
CA SER A 11 -6.10 -1.70 -35.74
C SER A 11 -6.96 -1.72 -37.00
N GLY A 12 -7.71 -0.64 -37.20
CA GLY A 12 -8.62 -0.49 -38.32
C GLY A 12 -8.82 0.99 -38.63
N GLN A 13 -8.08 1.45 -39.63
CA GLN A 13 -8.30 2.67 -40.42
C GLN A 13 -7.76 4.00 -39.89
N LEU A 14 -6.47 4.22 -40.17
CA LEU A 14 -5.88 5.55 -40.37
C LEU A 14 -5.41 5.66 -41.83
N LYS A 15 -5.73 6.82 -42.43
CA LYS A 15 -5.28 7.39 -43.72
C LYS A 15 -6.20 7.16 -44.93
N ILE A 16 -7.10 8.13 -45.20
CA ILE A 16 -7.19 8.87 -46.48
C ILE A 16 -7.73 10.29 -46.18
N ALA A 17 -7.22 11.27 -46.93
CA ALA A 17 -7.75 12.62 -47.21
C ALA A 17 -7.18 13.81 -46.40
N SER A 18 -6.11 14.41 -46.96
CA SER A 18 -5.87 15.85 -46.90
C SER A 18 -6.78 16.60 -47.88
N LYS A 19 -6.97 17.90 -47.62
CA LYS A 19 -7.69 18.95 -48.39
C LYS A 19 -9.20 19.06 -48.14
N LYS A 20 -9.58 20.03 -47.30
CA LYS A 20 -10.26 21.27 -47.74
C LYS A 20 -10.40 22.26 -46.58
N GLU A 21 -10.00 23.49 -46.85
CA GLU A 21 -10.27 24.69 -46.07
C GLU A 21 -11.77 25.04 -46.00
N LYS A 22 -12.09 25.84 -44.96
CA LYS A 22 -13.06 26.96 -44.91
C LYS A 22 -14.43 26.77 -44.22
N ILE A 23 -14.54 27.54 -43.11
CA ILE A 23 -15.69 28.31 -42.58
C ILE A 23 -16.71 27.56 -41.69
N PHE A 24 -16.68 27.75 -40.36
CA PHE A 24 -17.70 28.52 -39.59
C PHE A 24 -17.38 28.60 -38.07
N ASN A 25 -17.13 29.84 -37.66
CA ASN A 25 -17.23 30.54 -36.36
C ASN A 25 -17.85 29.84 -35.10
N PRO A 26 -17.16 29.84 -33.93
CA PRO A 26 -17.81 29.63 -32.63
C PRO A 26 -17.91 30.93 -31.81
N ARG A 27 -19.13 31.32 -31.45
CA ARG A 27 -19.43 32.37 -30.48
C ARG A 27 -19.15 31.89 -29.05
N VAL A 28 -18.08 32.44 -28.49
CA VAL A 28 -17.86 32.93 -27.12
C VAL A 28 -18.93 32.59 -26.06
N LEU A 29 -18.54 31.78 -25.06
CA LEU A 29 -19.02 31.89 -23.68
C LEU A 29 -17.80 31.97 -22.75
N LYS A 30 -17.61 33.14 -22.13
CA LYS A 30 -16.54 33.47 -21.17
C LYS A 30 -16.95 32.99 -19.78
N CYS A 31 -16.03 32.32 -19.06
CA CYS A 31 -16.05 32.22 -17.60
C CYS A 31 -14.73 32.82 -17.05
N PRO A 32 -14.73 33.67 -16.00
CA PRO A 32 -13.55 34.42 -15.59
C PRO A 32 -12.88 33.79 -14.36
N SER A 33 -11.61 33.38 -14.48
CA SER A 33 -10.68 33.33 -13.35
C SER A 33 -9.28 33.70 -13.82
N ARG A 34 -8.91 34.96 -13.58
CA ARG A 34 -7.56 35.51 -13.81
C ARG A 34 -6.71 35.21 -12.59
N SER A 35 -5.70 34.35 -12.74
CA SER A 35 -4.44 34.44 -11.99
C SER A 35 -3.40 35.06 -12.92
N PRO A 36 -2.62 36.08 -12.50
CA PRO A 36 -1.69 36.76 -13.39
C PRO A 36 -0.46 35.88 -13.62
N LYS A 37 -0.41 35.19 -14.76
CA LYS A 37 0.83 34.64 -15.29
C LYS A 37 1.70 35.81 -15.79
N LEU A 38 2.88 35.97 -15.20
CA LEU A 38 3.93 36.83 -15.75
C LEU A 38 4.34 36.28 -17.13
N PRO A 39 4.54 37.13 -18.15
CA PRO A 39 5.14 36.69 -19.40
C PRO A 39 6.60 36.28 -19.14
N PRO A 40 7.14 35.28 -19.88
CA PRO A 40 8.56 34.97 -19.79
C PRO A 40 9.36 36.22 -20.23
N LYS A 41 10.24 36.72 -19.35
CA LYS A 41 11.27 37.66 -19.78
C LYS A 41 12.12 36.98 -20.87
N PRO A 42 12.60 37.72 -21.88
CA PRO A 42 13.46 37.14 -22.92
C PRO A 42 14.66 36.44 -22.28
N LEU A 43 15.02 35.27 -22.82
CA LEU A 43 16.23 34.54 -22.45
C LEU A 43 17.43 35.51 -22.44
N GLN A 44 17.93 35.87 -21.26
CA GLN A 44 19.31 36.32 -21.15
C GLN A 44 20.17 35.08 -21.33
N ILE A 45 20.53 34.83 -22.58
CA ILE A 45 21.63 33.94 -22.94
C ILE A 45 22.85 34.52 -22.23
N LEU A 46 23.48 33.72 -21.35
CA LEU A 46 24.80 34.06 -20.82
C LEU A 46 25.72 34.29 -22.02
N PRO A 47 26.50 35.38 -22.06
CA PRO A 47 27.43 35.57 -23.16
C PRO A 47 28.37 34.36 -23.25
N PRO A 48 28.76 33.96 -24.47
CA PRO A 48 29.74 32.89 -24.67
C PRO A 48 31.03 33.20 -23.91
N ALA A 49 31.73 32.14 -23.48
CA ALA A 49 33.02 32.26 -22.81
C ALA A 49 33.97 33.12 -23.65
N GLY A 50 34.33 34.30 -23.14
CA GLY A 50 35.29 35.21 -23.79
C GLY A 50 34.82 36.65 -24.05
N THR A 51 33.56 37.01 -23.80
CA THR A 51 33.14 38.41 -23.91
C THR A 51 33.43 39.16 -22.60
N PRO A 52 34.26 40.22 -22.59
CA PRO A 52 34.47 41.02 -21.39
C PRO A 52 33.17 41.73 -21.03
N MET A 53 32.53 41.31 -19.93
CA MET A 53 31.37 42.01 -19.38
C MET A 53 31.81 43.39 -18.89
N ALA A 54 31.17 44.43 -19.40
CA ALA A 54 31.35 45.79 -18.93
C ALA A 54 30.92 45.91 -17.46
N GLY A 55 31.90 46.12 -16.57
CA GLY A 55 31.69 46.42 -15.15
C GLY A 55 32.41 45.44 -14.23
N ASN A 56 33.58 45.86 -13.72
CA ASN A 56 34.44 45.16 -12.75
C ASN A 56 33.81 45.06 -11.34
N ARG A 57 32.52 44.75 -11.24
CA ARG A 57 31.77 44.71 -9.99
C ARG A 57 31.65 43.27 -9.51
N GLN A 58 32.23 42.99 -8.34
CA GLN A 58 32.12 41.70 -7.68
C GLN A 58 30.64 41.36 -7.41
N ILE A 59 30.22 40.16 -7.80
CA ILE A 59 28.85 39.66 -7.63
C ILE A 59 28.70 39.04 -6.24
N ARG A 60 27.67 39.40 -5.49
CA ARG A 60 27.31 38.69 -4.26
C ARG A 60 26.37 37.54 -4.59
N ALA A 61 26.78 36.31 -4.28
CA ALA A 61 26.03 35.09 -4.56
C ALA A 61 25.63 34.39 -3.26
N LEU A 62 24.32 34.23 -3.04
CA LEU A 62 23.82 33.34 -1.99
C LEU A 62 23.88 31.90 -2.51
N ASN A 63 24.53 31.02 -1.77
CA ASN A 63 24.65 29.60 -2.09
C ASN A 63 23.92 28.80 -1.02
N VAL A 64 23.04 27.87 -1.42
CA VAL A 64 22.21 27.11 -0.46
C VAL A 64 22.33 25.62 -0.75
N ALA A 65 22.85 24.86 0.21
CA ALA A 65 22.87 23.40 0.17
C ALA A 65 21.72 22.77 0.99
N GLU A 66 21.48 21.48 0.77
CA GLU A 66 20.40 20.74 1.43
C GLU A 66 20.62 20.54 2.95
N LYS A 67 21.88 20.36 3.36
CA LYS A 67 22.26 20.04 4.74
C LYS A 67 23.48 20.86 5.20
N PRO A 68 23.64 21.11 6.51
CA PRO A 68 24.81 21.83 7.02
C PRO A 68 26.16 21.16 6.71
N SER A 69 26.20 19.83 6.69
CA SER A 69 27.38 19.03 6.33
C SER A 69 27.83 19.30 4.90
N VAL A 70 26.88 19.28 3.95
CA VAL A 70 27.13 19.57 2.53
C VAL A 70 27.62 21.00 2.34
N ALA A 71 26.97 21.99 2.97
CA ALA A 71 27.43 23.38 2.90
C ALA A 71 28.87 23.56 3.41
N LYS A 72 29.21 22.91 4.53
CA LYS A 72 30.56 22.93 5.08
C LYS A 72 31.57 22.27 4.13
N ALA A 73 31.24 21.13 3.56
CA ALA A 73 32.12 20.40 2.64
C ALA A 73 32.39 21.21 1.36
N VAL A 74 31.33 21.70 0.71
CA VAL A 74 31.44 22.48 -0.54
C VAL A 74 32.16 23.81 -0.31
N ALA A 75 31.82 24.53 0.77
CA ALA A 75 32.52 25.76 1.12
C ALA A 75 34.00 25.50 1.44
N GLY A 76 34.31 24.40 2.13
CA GLY A 76 35.69 23.97 2.41
C GLY A 76 36.49 23.73 1.13
N ILE A 77 35.91 23.02 0.15
CA ILE A 77 36.55 22.76 -1.15
C ILE A 77 36.76 24.08 -1.91
N LEU A 78 35.70 24.85 -2.16
CA LEU A 78 35.77 26.05 -3.01
C LEU A 78 36.66 27.15 -2.42
N SER A 79 36.74 27.24 -1.08
CA SER A 79 37.59 28.21 -0.39
C SER A 79 38.98 27.69 -0.04
N ARG A 80 39.29 26.42 -0.34
CA ARG A 80 40.50 25.72 0.15
C ARG A 80 40.66 25.82 1.68
N ASN A 81 39.54 25.66 2.38
CA ASN A 81 39.41 25.79 3.84
C ASN A 81 39.73 27.18 4.41
N HIS A 82 39.71 28.24 3.59
CA HIS A 82 39.91 29.62 4.03
C HIS A 82 38.61 30.42 4.22
N ALA A 83 37.44 29.78 4.13
CA ALA A 83 36.17 30.47 4.33
C ALA A 83 36.03 31.04 5.75
N ARG A 84 35.55 32.29 5.83
CA ARG A 84 35.17 32.93 7.09
C ARG A 84 33.79 32.42 7.51
N MET A 85 33.72 31.78 8.66
CA MET A 85 32.44 31.33 9.23
C MET A 85 31.72 32.49 9.96
N ARG A 86 30.41 32.58 9.77
CA ARG A 86 29.49 33.48 10.47
C ARG A 86 28.24 32.73 10.90
N GLU A 87 27.64 33.17 12.00
CA GLU A 87 26.37 32.64 12.49
C GLU A 87 25.19 33.06 11.60
N GLY A 88 24.27 32.12 11.36
CA GLY A 88 22.92 32.40 10.88
C GLY A 88 21.95 32.59 12.05
N ARG A 89 20.65 32.70 11.78
CA ARG A 89 19.64 32.71 12.86
C ARG A 89 19.39 31.30 13.43
N SER A 90 19.50 30.27 12.59
CA SER A 90 19.50 28.88 13.04
C SER A 90 20.87 28.51 13.60
N ARG A 91 20.90 27.87 14.78
CA ARG A 91 22.13 27.40 15.43
C ARG A 91 22.91 26.40 14.59
N TYR A 92 22.22 25.63 13.75
CA TYR A 92 22.80 24.53 12.98
C TYR A 92 23.25 24.96 11.58
N ASN A 93 22.64 26.00 11.01
CA ASN A 93 22.87 26.46 9.64
C ASN A 93 23.81 27.67 9.64
N LYS A 94 25.12 27.40 9.61
CA LYS A 94 26.15 28.44 9.53
C LYS A 94 26.19 29.09 8.14
N ILE A 95 26.90 30.21 8.06
CA ILE A 95 27.18 30.93 6.81
C ILE A 95 28.70 30.94 6.61
N PHE A 96 29.16 30.57 5.43
CA PHE A 96 30.57 30.54 5.05
C PHE A 96 30.81 31.60 3.96
N GLU A 97 31.67 32.55 4.24
CA GLU A 97 31.97 33.68 3.36
C GLU A 97 33.36 33.53 2.76
N PHE A 98 33.46 33.61 1.43
CA PHE A 98 34.74 33.54 0.70
C PHE A 98 34.61 34.12 -0.70
N ASP A 99 35.74 34.51 -1.29
CA ASP A 99 35.78 34.94 -2.69
C ASP A 99 36.08 33.76 -3.61
N TYR A 100 35.42 33.72 -4.75
CA TYR A 100 35.60 32.69 -5.77
C TYR A 100 35.33 33.25 -7.16
N THR A 101 35.90 32.66 -8.21
CA THR A 101 35.70 33.10 -9.59
C THR A 101 34.89 32.06 -10.37
N ILE A 102 33.74 32.47 -10.92
CA ILE A 102 32.86 31.62 -11.72
C ILE A 102 32.89 32.11 -13.17
N ARG A 103 33.42 31.31 -14.10
CA ARG A 103 33.57 31.66 -15.53
C ARG A 103 34.21 33.03 -15.75
N GLY A 104 35.23 33.37 -14.96
CA GLY A 104 35.92 34.66 -15.01
C GLY A 104 35.22 35.81 -14.30
N GLN A 105 34.02 35.63 -13.75
CA GLN A 105 33.32 36.63 -12.94
C GLN A 105 33.75 36.51 -11.47
N PRO A 106 34.31 37.56 -10.84
CA PRO A 106 34.58 37.57 -9.42
C PRO A 106 33.27 37.57 -8.62
N CYS A 107 33.15 36.60 -7.72
CA CYS A 107 32.00 36.40 -6.85
C CYS A 107 32.43 36.42 -5.37
N HIS A 108 31.64 37.08 -4.54
CA HIS A 108 31.67 36.94 -3.10
C HIS A 108 30.56 35.96 -2.69
N MET A 109 30.97 34.79 -2.20
CA MET A 109 30.11 33.64 -1.93
C MET A 109 29.62 33.70 -0.49
N LEU A 110 28.30 33.73 -0.30
CA LEU A 110 27.65 33.55 1.01
C LEU A 110 27.02 32.14 1.02
N PHE A 111 27.70 31.17 1.60
CA PHE A 111 27.29 29.77 1.55
C PHE A 111 26.58 29.34 2.82
N THR A 112 25.34 28.85 2.72
CA THR A 112 24.56 28.35 3.84
C THR A 112 23.78 27.09 3.45
N SER A 113 22.87 26.61 4.31
CA SER A 113 22.07 25.42 4.03
C SER A 113 20.66 25.50 4.59
N VAL A 114 19.80 24.61 4.10
CA VAL A 114 18.58 24.18 4.77
C VAL A 114 18.84 22.89 5.58
N ILE A 115 17.79 22.19 6.01
CA ILE A 115 17.84 20.88 6.67
C ILE A 115 16.78 19.99 5.99
N GLY A 116 17.06 19.55 4.76
CA GLY A 116 16.05 18.93 3.88
C GLY A 116 14.98 19.95 3.45
N HIS A 117 13.73 19.49 3.27
CA HIS A 117 12.60 20.35 2.93
C HIS A 117 12.48 21.55 3.87
N LEU A 118 12.36 22.74 3.30
CA LEU A 118 12.09 23.98 4.02
C LEU A 118 10.59 24.17 4.27
N MET A 119 9.75 23.60 3.40
CA MET A 119 8.30 23.71 3.47
C MET A 119 7.61 22.37 3.73
N GLU A 120 6.38 22.44 4.21
CA GLU A 120 5.46 21.31 4.34
C GLU A 120 4.17 21.63 3.59
N LEU A 121 3.56 20.61 2.99
CA LEU A 121 2.25 20.71 2.37
C LEU A 121 1.18 20.37 3.40
N GLY A 122 0.24 21.29 3.63
CA GLY A 122 -0.87 21.09 4.56
C GLY A 122 -2.21 21.52 3.99
N PHE A 123 -3.28 20.99 4.57
CA PHE A 123 -4.63 21.50 4.31
C PHE A 123 -4.86 22.85 4.99
N ASP A 124 -5.79 23.64 4.46
CA ASP A 124 -6.28 24.83 5.13
C ASP A 124 -6.81 24.52 6.54
N GLU A 125 -6.72 25.51 7.44
CA GLU A 125 -7.02 25.37 8.87
C GLU A 125 -8.38 24.72 9.16
N ARG A 126 -9.39 24.99 8.32
CA ARG A 126 -10.73 24.40 8.44
C ARG A 126 -10.79 22.89 8.25
N TYR A 127 -9.79 22.27 7.61
CA TYR A 127 -9.72 20.84 7.33
C TYR A 127 -8.67 20.09 8.19
N LYS A 128 -7.87 20.81 8.98
CA LYS A 128 -6.78 20.20 9.78
C LYS A 128 -7.31 19.28 10.87
N LYS A 129 -8.38 19.67 11.56
CA LYS A 129 -8.99 18.85 12.62
C LYS A 129 -9.71 17.65 12.00
N TRP A 130 -9.51 16.47 12.57
CA TRP A 130 -10.06 15.23 12.00
C TRP A 130 -11.58 15.24 11.91
N HIS A 131 -12.25 15.80 12.91
CA HIS A 131 -13.71 15.90 13.00
C HIS A 131 -14.30 17.18 12.36
N SER A 132 -13.49 18.03 11.70
CA SER A 132 -14.01 19.28 11.12
C SER A 132 -14.56 19.14 9.69
N CYS A 133 -14.38 17.99 9.05
CA CYS A 133 -14.88 17.71 7.70
C CYS A 133 -15.08 16.20 7.49
N ASP A 134 -15.87 15.83 6.48
CA ASP A 134 -15.91 14.44 6.00
C ASP A 134 -14.56 14.11 5.34
N PRO A 135 -13.91 12.96 5.63
CA PRO A 135 -12.68 12.55 4.96
C PRO A 135 -12.77 12.52 3.42
N ALA A 136 -13.96 12.36 2.83
CA ALA A 136 -14.20 12.48 1.38
C ALA A 136 -13.93 13.88 0.82
N ASP A 137 -14.09 14.93 1.64
CA ASP A 137 -13.90 16.32 1.25
C ASP A 137 -12.40 16.65 1.04
N LEU A 138 -11.50 15.89 1.67
CA LEU A 138 -10.05 16.11 1.59
C LEU A 138 -9.49 15.89 0.18
N TYR A 139 -10.17 15.12 -0.68
CA TYR A 139 -9.83 15.01 -2.11
C TYR A 139 -9.97 16.33 -2.87
N GLN A 140 -10.79 17.26 -2.39
CA GLN A 140 -11.05 18.56 -3.02
C GLN A 140 -10.62 19.74 -2.13
N ALA A 141 -10.23 19.48 -0.88
CA ALA A 141 -9.77 20.50 0.05
C ALA A 141 -8.58 21.28 -0.51
N SER A 142 -8.53 22.58 -0.24
CA SER A 142 -7.38 23.41 -0.55
C SER A 142 -6.17 23.00 0.28
N VAL A 143 -5.01 22.93 -0.39
CA VAL A 143 -3.70 22.69 0.21
C VAL A 143 -2.77 23.86 -0.09
N HIS A 144 -1.86 24.14 0.82
CA HIS A 144 -0.84 25.17 0.67
C HIS A 144 0.47 24.71 1.29
N LYS A 145 1.59 25.14 0.70
CA LYS A 145 2.90 24.98 1.32
C LYS A 145 3.13 26.06 2.38
N PHE A 146 3.71 25.69 3.51
CA PHE A 146 4.10 26.62 4.56
C PHE A 146 5.43 26.22 5.17
N VAL A 147 6.17 27.18 5.74
CA VAL A 147 7.40 26.89 6.48
C VAL A 147 7.03 26.56 7.93
N PRO A 148 7.36 25.37 8.45
CA PRO A 148 7.05 24.99 9.83
C PRO A 148 7.86 25.83 10.83
N GLU A 149 7.38 25.87 12.08
CA GLU A 149 7.89 26.80 13.10
C GLU A 149 9.39 26.62 13.39
N ASP A 150 9.85 25.38 13.42
CA ASP A 150 11.25 25.00 13.64
C ASP A 150 12.20 25.43 12.51
N LYS A 151 11.67 25.73 11.32
CA LYS A 151 12.44 26.17 10.14
C LYS A 151 12.32 27.67 9.85
N LEU A 152 11.57 28.42 10.66
CA LEU A 152 11.40 29.86 10.46
C LEU A 152 12.72 30.63 10.53
N ASP A 153 13.66 30.22 11.38
CA ASP A 153 14.96 30.88 11.47
C ASP A 153 15.84 30.62 10.26
N ILE A 154 15.69 29.46 9.61
CA ILE A 154 16.33 29.18 8.31
C ILE A 154 15.72 30.11 7.25
N LYS A 155 14.38 30.17 7.15
CA LYS A 155 13.68 31.10 6.24
C LYS A 155 14.16 32.54 6.43
N ARG A 156 14.20 33.04 7.66
CA ARG A 156 14.63 34.41 7.99
C ARG A 156 16.10 34.64 7.62
N THR A 157 16.96 33.64 7.77
CA THR A 157 18.37 33.73 7.35
C THR A 157 18.46 33.88 5.84
N LEU A 158 17.79 33.03 5.07
CA LEU A 158 17.76 33.13 3.60
C LEU A 158 17.24 34.48 3.13
N GLN A 159 16.11 34.94 3.71
CA GLN A 159 15.52 36.23 3.41
C GLN A 159 16.42 37.42 3.77
N GLN A 160 17.24 37.31 4.81
CA GLN A 160 18.17 38.36 5.21
C GLN A 160 19.35 38.47 4.23
N GLU A 161 19.95 37.34 3.87
CA GLU A 161 21.14 37.31 3.01
C GLU A 161 20.82 37.67 1.57
N VAL A 162 19.67 37.22 1.06
CA VAL A 162 19.31 37.38 -0.35
C VAL A 162 19.04 38.84 -0.76
N ARG A 163 18.75 39.73 0.20
CA ARG A 163 18.45 41.16 -0.05
C ARG A 163 19.52 41.87 -0.86
N ASN A 164 20.79 41.52 -0.61
CA ASN A 164 21.95 42.18 -1.22
C ASN A 164 22.67 41.28 -2.24
N CYS A 165 22.11 40.11 -2.55
CA CYS A 165 22.66 39.17 -3.51
C CYS A 165 22.12 39.44 -4.91
N GLN A 166 22.96 39.26 -5.92
CA GLN A 166 22.53 39.28 -7.32
C GLN A 166 22.25 37.87 -7.81
N TRP A 167 22.99 36.87 -7.32
CA TRP A 167 22.86 35.47 -7.71
C TRP A 167 22.39 34.60 -6.55
N LEU A 168 21.58 33.59 -6.87
CA LEU A 168 21.23 32.46 -6.00
C LEU A 168 21.73 31.19 -6.68
N ILE A 169 22.61 30.43 -6.01
CA ILE A 169 23.18 29.18 -6.53
C ILE A 169 22.73 28.02 -5.62
N LEU A 170 22.06 27.05 -6.22
CA LEU A 170 21.42 25.94 -5.51
C LEU A 170 22.34 24.72 -5.55
N TRP A 171 22.78 24.28 -4.37
CA TRP A 171 23.72 23.19 -4.10
C TRP A 171 23.04 22.03 -3.37
N LEU A 172 21.78 21.74 -3.72
CA LEU A 172 21.03 20.64 -3.16
C LEU A 172 21.43 19.33 -3.84
N ASP A 173 21.13 18.18 -3.23
CA ASP A 173 21.45 16.90 -3.85
C ASP A 173 20.73 16.78 -5.21
N CYS A 174 21.34 16.10 -6.20
CA CYS A 174 20.92 16.20 -7.60
C CYS A 174 19.82 15.20 -8.02
N ASP A 175 18.94 14.84 -7.09
CA ASP A 175 17.74 14.04 -7.33
C ASP A 175 16.48 14.92 -7.48
N ARG A 176 15.31 14.27 -7.59
CA ARG A 176 14.02 14.97 -7.71
C ARG A 176 13.65 15.71 -6.42
N GLU A 177 13.91 15.13 -5.25
CA GLU A 177 13.64 15.76 -3.95
C GLU A 177 14.48 17.01 -3.75
N GLY A 178 15.79 16.94 -3.99
CA GLY A 178 16.70 18.06 -3.96
C GLY A 178 16.30 19.17 -4.94
N GLU A 179 15.75 18.82 -6.11
CA GLU A 179 15.18 19.82 -7.02
C GLU A 179 13.92 20.48 -6.43
N ASN A 180 13.02 19.73 -5.78
CA ASN A 180 11.84 20.28 -5.12
C ASN A 180 12.21 21.25 -3.99
N ILE A 181 13.15 20.87 -3.14
CA ILE A 181 13.68 21.73 -2.07
C ILE A 181 14.35 22.98 -2.67
N ALA A 182 14.97 22.86 -3.85
CA ALA A 182 15.56 24.00 -4.55
C ALA A 182 14.49 25.04 -4.90
N PHE A 183 13.31 24.60 -5.34
CA PHE A 183 12.16 25.48 -5.62
C PHE A 183 11.53 26.08 -4.36
N GLU A 184 11.53 25.38 -3.22
CA GLU A 184 11.13 25.96 -1.92
C GLU A 184 12.08 27.12 -1.52
N VAL A 185 13.38 26.94 -1.71
CA VAL A 185 14.39 28.00 -1.47
C VAL A 185 14.19 29.17 -2.43
N ILE A 186 13.95 28.90 -3.72
CA ILE A 186 13.65 29.93 -4.73
C ILE A 186 12.43 30.75 -4.30
N GLU A 187 11.35 30.10 -3.88
CA GLU A 187 10.12 30.77 -3.43
C GLU A 187 10.42 31.74 -2.28
N VAL A 188 11.07 31.26 -1.21
CA VAL A 188 11.45 32.09 -0.05
C VAL A 188 12.36 33.25 -0.44
N CYS A 189 13.32 33.02 -1.34
CA CYS A 189 14.28 34.04 -1.77
C CYS A 189 13.64 35.12 -2.65
N THR A 190 12.78 34.71 -3.57
CA THR A 190 12.12 35.61 -4.54
C THR A 190 10.95 36.39 -3.95
N GLU A 191 10.41 35.97 -2.79
CA GLU A 191 9.54 36.81 -1.95
C GLU A 191 10.21 38.15 -1.61
N VAL A 192 11.54 38.14 -1.38
CA VAL A 192 12.32 39.30 -0.96
C VAL A 192 13.04 39.99 -2.13
N ASN A 193 13.62 39.21 -3.05
CA ASN A 193 14.35 39.75 -4.19
C ASN A 193 13.97 39.04 -5.49
N ARG A 194 13.12 39.68 -6.30
CA ARG A 194 12.63 39.14 -7.60
C ARG A 194 13.62 39.28 -8.76
N ASN A 195 14.73 39.98 -8.57
CA ASN A 195 15.71 40.25 -9.62
C ASN A 195 16.93 39.31 -9.56
N LEU A 196 16.84 38.23 -8.77
CA LEU A 196 17.89 37.22 -8.65
C LEU A 196 18.14 36.50 -9.97
N ASN A 197 19.41 36.27 -10.28
CA ASN A 197 19.81 35.29 -11.27
C ASN A 197 19.99 33.94 -10.58
N ILE A 198 19.13 32.97 -10.92
CA ILE A 198 19.04 31.70 -10.20
C ILE A 198 19.75 30.61 -10.99
N PHE A 199 20.67 29.91 -10.33
CA PHE A 199 21.49 28.86 -10.90
C PHE A 199 21.40 27.57 -10.08
N ARG A 200 21.63 26.45 -10.76
CA ARG A 200 21.70 25.11 -10.20
C ARG A 200 23.10 24.55 -10.41
N ALA A 201 23.78 24.19 -9.32
CA ALA A 201 25.02 23.41 -9.39
C ALA A 201 24.67 21.92 -9.48
N ARG A 202 25.32 21.17 -10.39
CA ARG A 202 25.09 19.73 -10.58
C ARG A 202 26.37 18.97 -10.22
N PHE A 203 26.27 18.02 -9.30
CA PHE A 203 27.39 17.22 -8.79
C PHE A 203 26.89 15.83 -8.37
N SER A 204 27.78 14.84 -8.37
CA SER A 204 27.48 13.46 -7.97
C SER A 204 28.37 12.95 -6.83
N ALA A 205 29.39 13.72 -6.45
CA ALA A 205 30.27 13.47 -5.33
C ALA A 205 30.78 14.79 -4.73
N LEU A 206 31.04 14.77 -3.42
CA LEU A 206 31.61 15.91 -2.69
C LEU A 206 33.15 15.88 -2.72
N ILE A 207 33.73 15.97 -3.92
CA ILE A 207 35.18 15.96 -4.14
C ILE A 207 35.64 17.19 -4.92
N ASP A 208 36.93 17.56 -4.75
CA ASP A 208 37.52 18.80 -5.27
C ASP A 208 37.22 19.04 -6.75
N ARG A 209 37.54 18.06 -7.61
CA ARG A 209 37.33 18.12 -9.06
C ARG A 209 35.87 18.38 -9.43
N GLU A 210 34.94 17.59 -8.88
CA GLU A 210 33.52 17.69 -9.23
C GLU A 210 32.87 18.98 -8.75
N ILE A 211 33.21 19.44 -7.55
CA ILE A 211 32.64 20.66 -6.99
C ILE A 211 33.15 21.90 -7.73
N HIS A 212 34.44 21.93 -8.10
CA HIS A 212 34.97 22.98 -8.97
C HIS A 212 34.32 22.94 -10.36
N GLU A 213 34.16 21.76 -10.96
CA GLU A 213 33.47 21.59 -12.25
C GLU A 213 32.02 22.08 -12.18
N ALA A 214 31.26 21.70 -11.15
CA ALA A 214 29.89 22.14 -10.91
C ALA A 214 29.78 23.67 -10.79
N ALA A 215 30.70 24.30 -10.04
CA ALA A 215 30.75 25.75 -9.90
C ALA A 215 31.05 26.47 -11.23
N GLN A 216 31.86 25.88 -12.10
CA GLN A 216 32.15 26.43 -13.43
C GLN A 216 31.06 26.11 -14.46
N ASN A 217 30.25 25.07 -14.23
CA ASN A 217 29.23 24.57 -15.16
C ASN A 217 27.79 24.71 -14.62
N LEU A 218 27.47 25.87 -14.04
CA LEU A 218 26.14 26.17 -13.55
C LEU A 218 25.06 26.10 -14.64
N ASP A 219 23.91 25.51 -14.27
CA ASP A 219 22.71 25.35 -15.10
C ASP A 219 21.49 26.06 -14.48
N ARG A 220 20.30 25.87 -15.03
CA ARG A 220 19.01 26.33 -14.49
C ARG A 220 18.31 25.21 -13.70
N PRO A 221 17.56 25.58 -12.64
CA PRO A 221 16.74 24.61 -11.92
C PRO A 221 15.59 24.08 -12.82
N ASN A 222 15.26 22.80 -12.68
CA ASN A 222 14.30 22.07 -13.47
C ASN A 222 12.94 21.99 -12.76
N GLN A 223 12.00 22.82 -13.18
CA GLN A 223 10.64 22.85 -12.61
C GLN A 223 9.89 21.53 -12.76
N LEU A 224 10.15 20.75 -13.82
CA LEU A 224 9.43 19.50 -14.08
C LEU A 224 9.70 18.43 -13.01
N PHE A 225 10.94 18.39 -12.50
CA PHE A 225 11.30 17.49 -11.40
C PHE A 225 10.61 17.91 -10.10
N ALA A 226 10.62 19.20 -9.79
CA ALA A 226 9.91 19.73 -8.63
C ALA A 226 8.39 19.51 -8.72
N ASP A 227 7.80 19.70 -9.90
CA ASP A 227 6.37 19.47 -10.15
C ASP A 227 5.98 18.00 -9.96
N ALA A 228 6.84 17.04 -10.34
CA ALA A 228 6.61 15.62 -10.13
C ALA A 228 6.58 15.27 -8.62
N VAL A 229 7.53 15.80 -7.84
CA VAL A 229 7.56 15.63 -6.38
C VAL A 229 6.35 16.27 -5.73
N ASP A 230 5.99 17.50 -6.12
CA ASP A 230 4.79 18.15 -5.59
C ASP A 230 3.51 17.35 -5.87
N ALA A 231 3.40 16.78 -7.08
CA ALA A 231 2.26 15.94 -7.44
C ALA A 231 2.19 14.72 -6.52
N ARG A 232 3.33 14.04 -6.31
CA ARG A 232 3.45 12.91 -5.39
C ARG A 232 3.06 13.30 -3.96
N GLN A 233 3.63 14.38 -3.43
CA GLN A 233 3.34 14.88 -2.08
C GLN A 233 1.86 15.20 -1.89
N GLU A 234 1.21 15.84 -2.88
CA GLU A 234 -0.21 16.17 -2.81
C GLU A 234 -1.11 14.93 -2.92
N MET A 235 -0.80 13.98 -3.81
CA MET A 235 -1.51 12.70 -3.88
C MET A 235 -1.40 11.93 -2.56
N ASP A 236 -0.17 11.74 -2.07
CA ASP A 236 0.11 11.02 -0.83
C ASP A 236 -0.61 11.67 0.36
N LEU A 237 -0.60 13.01 0.46
CA LEU A 237 -1.31 13.75 1.51
C LEU A 237 -2.83 13.53 1.44
N ARG A 238 -3.44 13.71 0.27
CA ARG A 238 -4.90 13.62 0.11
C ARG A 238 -5.39 12.20 0.35
N ILE A 239 -4.80 11.23 -0.34
CA ILE A 239 -5.18 9.82 -0.23
C ILE A 239 -4.90 9.31 1.17
N GLY A 240 -3.69 9.56 1.68
CA GLY A 240 -3.27 9.12 2.99
C GLY A 240 -4.15 9.70 4.10
N ALA A 241 -4.44 11.01 4.07
CA ALA A 241 -5.30 11.63 5.08
C ALA A 241 -6.74 11.13 5.00
N SER A 242 -7.32 10.98 3.80
CA SER A 242 -8.70 10.48 3.62
C SER A 242 -8.86 9.07 4.18
N PHE A 243 -8.06 8.11 3.73
CA PHE A 243 -8.18 6.72 4.18
C PHE A 243 -7.76 6.55 5.64
N THR A 244 -6.68 7.21 6.09
CA THR A 244 -6.24 7.14 7.50
C THR A 244 -7.34 7.63 8.45
N ARG A 245 -7.94 8.79 8.17
CA ARG A 245 -9.02 9.33 9.02
C ARG A 245 -10.22 8.40 8.99
N PHE A 246 -10.64 7.94 7.81
CA PHE A 246 -11.75 7.00 7.66
C PHE A 246 -11.55 5.74 8.50
N GLN A 247 -10.48 4.98 8.27
CA GLN A 247 -10.30 3.68 8.92
C GLN A 247 -9.97 3.83 10.42
N THR A 248 -9.22 4.87 10.82
CA THR A 248 -8.92 5.11 12.23
C THR A 248 -10.20 5.50 12.99
N MET A 249 -10.99 6.45 12.49
CA MET A 249 -12.24 6.86 13.16
C MET A 249 -13.28 5.75 13.15
N LEU A 250 -13.25 4.86 12.15
CA LEU A 250 -14.16 3.73 12.05
C LEU A 250 -13.83 2.62 13.06
N LEU A 251 -12.55 2.27 13.22
CA LEU A 251 -12.13 1.03 13.88
C LEU A 251 -11.52 1.26 15.27
N LYS A 252 -10.90 2.42 15.54
CA LYS A 252 -10.15 2.66 16.78
C LYS A 252 -10.99 2.48 18.05
N ASP A 253 -12.23 2.97 18.04
CA ASP A 253 -13.13 2.91 19.19
C ASP A 253 -14.07 1.69 19.14
N ALA A 254 -13.98 0.87 18.10
CA ALA A 254 -14.80 -0.33 17.93
C ALA A 254 -14.12 -1.62 18.40
N PHE A 255 -12.80 -1.63 18.44
CA PHE A 255 -11.99 -2.82 18.73
C PHE A 255 -10.92 -2.53 19.79
N SER A 256 -10.64 -3.53 20.62
CA SER A 256 -9.53 -3.49 21.58
C SER A 256 -8.25 -3.93 20.88
N PHE A 257 -7.21 -3.11 21.00
CA PHE A 257 -5.90 -3.39 20.41
C PHE A 257 -4.87 -3.54 21.53
N ASP A 258 -4.47 -4.77 21.85
CA ASP A 258 -3.63 -5.07 23.02
C ASP A 258 -2.21 -4.48 22.95
N PHE A 259 -1.76 -4.08 21.76
CA PHE A 259 -0.47 -3.41 21.54
C PHE A 259 -0.53 -1.88 21.70
N ALA A 260 -1.73 -1.30 21.90
CA ALA A 260 -1.88 0.11 22.21
C ALA A 260 -1.61 0.34 23.71
N THR A 261 -0.34 0.47 24.09
CA THR A 261 0.05 0.98 25.42
C THR A 261 -0.69 2.29 25.70
N GLU A 262 -1.19 2.47 26.94
CA GLU A 262 -2.17 3.49 27.38
C GLU A 262 -1.87 4.96 27.00
N ASP A 263 -0.69 5.29 26.47
CA ASP A 263 -0.27 6.65 26.06
C ASP A 263 -0.14 6.91 24.54
N ARG A 264 -0.38 5.92 23.66
CA ARG A 264 -0.31 6.15 22.19
C ARG A 264 -1.71 6.30 21.60
N ASN A 265 -2.00 7.47 21.06
CA ASN A 265 -3.11 7.67 20.13
C ASN A 265 -2.95 6.70 18.95
N LEU A 266 -3.64 5.55 18.99
CA LEU A 266 -3.62 4.57 17.91
C LEU A 266 -4.11 5.25 16.63
N VAL A 267 -3.24 5.28 15.62
CA VAL A 267 -3.54 5.79 14.27
C VAL A 267 -3.32 4.66 13.29
N LEU A 268 -4.42 4.25 12.66
CA LEU A 268 -4.41 3.27 11.58
C LEU A 268 -4.12 4.02 10.28
N SER A 269 -2.83 4.17 9.94
CA SER A 269 -2.40 4.88 8.74
C SER A 269 -2.65 4.09 7.45
N TYR A 270 -3.11 4.79 6.41
CA TYR A 270 -3.10 4.30 5.05
C TYR A 270 -2.12 5.13 4.21
N GLY A 271 -1.37 4.49 3.33
CA GLY A 271 -0.53 5.15 2.34
C GLY A 271 -0.59 4.41 1.00
N PRO A 272 -0.67 5.13 -0.13
CA PRO A 272 -0.88 4.51 -1.45
C PRO A 272 0.25 3.57 -1.88
N CYS A 273 1.48 3.75 -1.39
CA CYS A 273 2.57 2.76 -1.58
C CYS A 273 2.76 1.84 -0.38
N GLN A 274 2.43 2.31 0.84
CA GLN A 274 2.52 1.50 2.06
C GLN A 274 1.60 0.29 1.99
N PHE A 275 0.35 0.48 1.56
CA PHE A 275 -0.66 -0.56 1.54
C PHE A 275 -0.33 -1.70 0.55
N PRO A 276 0.10 -1.45 -0.70
CA PRO A 276 0.53 -2.54 -1.56
C PRO A 276 1.84 -3.21 -1.15
N THR A 277 2.72 -2.49 -0.44
CA THR A 277 3.92 -3.11 0.16
C THR A 277 3.53 -4.11 1.25
N LEU A 278 2.54 -3.78 2.08
CA LEU A 278 1.94 -4.71 3.04
C LEU A 278 1.27 -5.89 2.31
N GLY A 279 0.61 -5.61 1.19
CA GLY A 279 0.00 -6.59 0.30
C GLY A 279 0.95 -7.73 -0.08
N PHE A 280 2.20 -7.44 -0.48
CA PHE A 280 3.18 -8.50 -0.79
C PHE A 280 3.50 -9.40 0.41
N VAL A 281 3.58 -8.82 1.61
CA VAL A 281 3.87 -9.57 2.84
C VAL A 281 2.70 -10.48 3.20
N VAL A 282 1.47 -9.95 3.14
CA VAL A 282 0.25 -10.71 3.43
C VAL A 282 0.01 -11.80 2.38
N GLU A 283 0.22 -11.49 1.10
CA GLU A 283 0.07 -12.47 0.01
C GLU A 283 1.02 -13.67 0.17
N ARG A 284 2.30 -13.42 0.45
CA ARG A 284 3.25 -14.52 0.73
C ARG A 284 2.83 -15.30 1.97
N TYR A 285 2.34 -14.62 3.00
CA TYR A 285 1.88 -15.28 4.20
C TYR A 285 0.68 -16.21 3.92
N TRP A 286 -0.33 -15.73 3.18
CA TRP A 286 -1.46 -16.55 2.76
C TRP A 286 -1.07 -17.69 1.84
N GLU A 287 -0.13 -17.49 0.91
CA GLU A 287 0.42 -18.55 0.05
C GLU A 287 1.03 -19.68 0.90
N ILE A 288 1.72 -19.33 1.99
CA ILE A 288 2.27 -20.31 2.93
C ILE A 288 1.18 -21.03 3.73
N GLN A 289 0.17 -20.29 4.22
CA GLN A 289 -0.91 -20.88 5.02
C GLN A 289 -1.85 -21.78 4.20
N ALA A 290 -2.06 -21.45 2.93
CA ALA A 290 -2.91 -22.20 2.00
C ALA A 290 -2.20 -23.40 1.36
N HIS A 291 -0.89 -23.57 1.58
CA HIS A 291 -0.12 -24.68 1.01
C HIS A 291 -0.50 -26.01 1.66
N GLU A 292 -1.07 -26.91 0.86
CA GLU A 292 -1.31 -28.30 1.23
C GLU A 292 -0.11 -29.14 0.78
N PRO A 293 0.68 -29.73 1.70
CA PRO A 293 1.83 -30.54 1.31
C PRO A 293 1.40 -31.81 0.57
N GLU A 294 2.01 -32.03 -0.60
CA GLU A 294 1.79 -33.20 -1.44
C GLU A 294 3.01 -34.11 -1.38
N GLU A 295 2.80 -35.40 -1.16
CA GLU A 295 3.85 -36.41 -1.22
C GLU A 295 4.27 -36.64 -2.68
N PHE A 296 5.57 -36.78 -2.89
CA PHE A 296 6.12 -37.15 -4.18
C PHE A 296 7.24 -38.17 -4.02
N TRP A 297 7.53 -38.89 -5.10
CA TRP A 297 8.58 -39.88 -5.16
C TRP A 297 9.53 -39.58 -6.30
N THR A 298 10.83 -39.71 -6.04
CA THR A 298 11.89 -39.51 -7.02
C THR A 298 12.87 -40.67 -6.98
N ILE A 299 13.41 -41.04 -8.13
CA ILE A 299 14.43 -42.08 -8.23
C ILE A 299 15.78 -41.39 -8.17
N ASN A 300 16.57 -41.71 -7.15
CA ASN A 300 17.92 -41.18 -6.99
C ASN A 300 18.94 -42.26 -7.32
N CYS A 301 19.89 -41.91 -8.17
CA CYS A 301 20.97 -42.80 -8.61
C CYS A 301 22.31 -42.19 -8.19
N SER A 302 23.21 -42.99 -7.61
CA SER A 302 24.60 -42.57 -7.38
C SER A 302 25.60 -43.63 -7.82
N HIS A 303 26.77 -43.17 -8.25
CA HIS A 303 27.88 -44.02 -8.66
C HIS A 303 29.17 -43.54 -8.04
N ASN A 304 29.81 -44.43 -7.27
CA ASN A 304 31.11 -44.23 -6.65
C ASN A 304 32.19 -44.86 -7.54
N SER A 305 33.21 -44.06 -7.82
CA SER A 305 34.42 -44.47 -8.55
C SER A 305 35.66 -44.03 -7.78
N GLU A 306 36.85 -44.41 -8.25
CA GLU A 306 38.12 -43.92 -7.70
C GLU A 306 38.27 -42.40 -7.82
N GLU A 307 37.62 -41.79 -8.82
CA GLU A 307 37.65 -40.33 -9.06
C GLU A 307 36.63 -39.56 -8.20
N GLY A 308 35.74 -40.25 -7.48
CA GLY A 308 34.71 -39.67 -6.62
C GLY A 308 33.31 -40.20 -6.88
N THR A 309 32.31 -39.46 -6.39
CA THR A 309 30.88 -39.83 -6.46
C THR A 309 30.12 -38.91 -7.41
N ALA A 310 29.37 -39.50 -8.35
CA ALA A 310 28.34 -38.78 -9.10
C ALA A 310 26.96 -39.10 -8.53
N SER A 311 26.16 -38.06 -8.29
CA SER A 311 24.73 -38.18 -8.01
C SER A 311 23.95 -37.77 -9.26
N PHE A 312 23.16 -38.70 -9.78
CA PHE A 312 22.33 -38.52 -10.97
C PHE A 312 20.89 -38.25 -10.54
N SER A 313 20.37 -37.10 -10.97
CA SER A 313 18.98 -36.70 -10.79
C SER A 313 18.12 -37.24 -11.92
N TRP A 314 16.97 -37.82 -11.57
CA TRP A 314 16.01 -38.31 -12.55
C TRP A 314 15.43 -37.17 -13.40
N ILE A 315 15.45 -37.31 -14.72
CA ILE A 315 15.03 -36.24 -15.63
C ILE A 315 13.53 -35.93 -15.52
N ARG A 316 12.71 -36.92 -15.13
CA ARG A 316 11.29 -36.66 -14.81
C ARG A 316 11.09 -35.81 -13.56
N GLY A 317 12.13 -35.62 -12.75
CA GLY A 317 12.07 -34.96 -11.46
C GLY A 317 11.44 -35.88 -10.42
N HIS A 318 10.13 -35.78 -10.23
CA HIS A 318 9.38 -36.57 -9.27
C HIS A 318 7.96 -36.87 -9.78
N LEU A 319 7.33 -37.89 -9.20
CA LEU A 319 5.94 -38.25 -9.45
C LEU A 319 5.13 -38.15 -8.16
N PHE A 320 3.87 -37.73 -8.26
CA PHE A 320 2.91 -37.65 -7.16
C PHE A 320 2.10 -38.94 -6.97
N ASP A 321 2.34 -39.95 -7.81
CA ASP A 321 1.68 -41.26 -7.70
C ASP A 321 2.72 -42.33 -7.36
N TYR A 322 2.55 -42.95 -6.19
CA TYR A 322 3.45 -43.99 -5.71
C TYR A 322 3.47 -45.19 -6.65
N THR A 323 2.32 -45.61 -7.19
CA THR A 323 2.22 -46.80 -8.06
C THR A 323 3.03 -46.63 -9.33
N CYS A 324 2.94 -45.47 -9.97
CA CYS A 324 3.74 -45.14 -11.14
C CYS A 324 5.23 -45.09 -10.80
N ALA A 325 5.59 -44.46 -9.69
CA ALA A 325 6.98 -44.31 -9.27
C ALA A 325 7.62 -45.67 -8.92
N ILE A 326 6.91 -46.54 -8.20
CA ILE A 326 7.41 -47.86 -7.82
C ILE A 326 7.51 -48.78 -9.03
N THR A 327 6.55 -48.78 -9.97
CA THR A 327 6.64 -49.58 -11.20
C THR A 327 7.87 -49.19 -12.02
N ILE A 328 8.13 -47.89 -12.18
CA ILE A 328 9.31 -47.43 -12.92
C ILE A 328 10.59 -47.78 -12.15
N TYR A 329 10.59 -47.64 -10.83
CA TYR A 329 11.74 -48.01 -10.00
C TYR A 329 12.04 -49.53 -10.07
N GLU A 330 11.02 -50.38 -10.04
CA GLU A 330 11.15 -51.83 -10.18
C GLU A 330 11.79 -52.20 -11.53
N MET A 331 11.38 -51.56 -12.63
CA MET A 331 12.04 -51.73 -13.93
C MET A 331 13.53 -51.38 -13.88
N CYS A 332 13.89 -50.26 -13.23
CA CYS A 332 15.29 -49.86 -13.06
C CYS A 332 16.08 -50.81 -12.13
N VAL A 333 15.43 -51.49 -11.18
CA VAL A 333 16.07 -52.49 -10.31
C VAL A 333 16.26 -53.82 -11.02
N GLU A 334 15.32 -54.21 -11.88
CA GLU A 334 15.41 -55.42 -12.71
C GLU A 334 16.50 -55.29 -13.77
N GLU A 335 16.64 -54.10 -14.39
CA GLU A 335 17.68 -53.80 -15.39
C GLU A 335 18.58 -52.62 -14.95
N PRO A 336 19.43 -52.79 -13.92
CA PRO A 336 20.14 -51.69 -13.26
C PRO A 336 21.37 -51.19 -14.03
N THR A 337 21.63 -51.70 -15.23
CA THR A 337 22.83 -51.29 -15.99
C THR A 337 22.61 -49.89 -16.55
N ALA A 338 23.34 -48.92 -16.00
CA ALA A 338 23.36 -47.56 -16.52
C ALA A 338 24.22 -47.50 -17.78
N THR A 339 23.66 -46.98 -18.86
CA THR A 339 24.40 -46.69 -20.10
C THR A 339 24.54 -45.18 -20.26
N VAL A 340 25.78 -44.69 -20.38
CA VAL A 340 26.03 -43.27 -20.68
C VAL A 340 25.57 -42.95 -22.09
N THR A 341 24.54 -42.12 -22.21
CA THR A 341 23.94 -41.73 -23.51
C THR A 341 24.56 -40.45 -24.04
N ASN A 342 24.99 -39.54 -23.16
CA ASN A 342 25.51 -38.24 -23.54
C ASN A 342 26.53 -37.73 -22.52
N VAL A 343 27.60 -37.10 -23.00
CA VAL A 343 28.57 -36.37 -22.19
C VAL A 343 28.80 -35.03 -22.86
N ARG A 344 28.34 -33.95 -22.21
CA ARG A 344 28.46 -32.59 -22.70
C ARG A 344 29.39 -31.80 -21.80
N GLN A 345 30.48 -31.30 -22.38
CA GLN A 345 31.36 -30.33 -21.72
C GLN A 345 31.14 -28.95 -22.33
N GLN A 346 30.94 -27.96 -21.48
CA GLN A 346 30.78 -26.58 -21.92
C GLN A 346 31.53 -25.63 -20.99
N GLU A 347 32.20 -24.66 -21.58
CA GLU A 347 32.66 -23.50 -20.83
C GLU A 347 31.44 -22.68 -20.39
N LYS A 348 31.40 -22.34 -19.11
CA LYS A 348 30.38 -21.51 -18.51
C LYS A 348 31.04 -20.29 -17.90
N LEU A 349 30.43 -19.14 -18.11
CA LEU A 349 30.88 -17.88 -17.53
C LEU A 349 29.94 -17.48 -16.40
N LYS A 350 30.51 -17.08 -15.27
CA LYS A 350 29.78 -16.32 -14.26
C LYS A 350 30.20 -14.86 -14.37
N TYR A 351 29.28 -14.02 -14.84
CA TYR A 351 29.55 -12.61 -15.03
C TYR A 351 29.60 -11.86 -13.70
N PRO A 352 30.46 -10.83 -13.58
CA PRO A 352 30.40 -9.91 -12.46
C PRO A 352 29.07 -9.17 -12.44
N PRO A 353 28.67 -8.59 -11.29
CA PRO A 353 27.46 -7.80 -11.20
C PRO A 353 27.53 -6.55 -12.10
N TYR A 354 26.35 -6.03 -12.47
CA TYR A 354 26.25 -4.70 -13.08
C TYR A 354 26.65 -3.61 -12.08
N PRO A 355 27.08 -2.42 -12.54
CA PRO A 355 27.32 -1.28 -11.68
C PRO A 355 26.21 -1.03 -10.66
N LEU A 356 26.60 -0.62 -9.46
CA LEU A 356 25.75 -0.63 -8.28
C LEU A 356 24.71 0.49 -8.31
N SER A 357 23.42 0.15 -8.31
CA SER A 357 22.31 1.08 -8.08
C SER A 357 21.89 1.07 -6.60
N THR A 358 20.99 1.98 -6.20
CA THR A 358 20.45 2.03 -4.82
C THR A 358 19.79 0.71 -4.41
N ILE A 359 18.93 0.18 -5.26
CA ILE A 359 18.17 -1.05 -4.97
C ILE A 359 19.12 -2.24 -4.82
N GLU A 360 20.15 -2.33 -5.68
CA GLU A 360 21.15 -3.40 -5.56
C GLU A 360 22.02 -3.26 -4.32
N LEU A 361 22.36 -2.03 -3.90
CA LEU A 361 23.04 -1.77 -2.63
C LEU A 361 22.19 -2.25 -1.45
N GLU A 362 20.93 -1.85 -1.37
CA GLU A 362 20.00 -2.24 -0.30
C GLU A 362 19.79 -3.76 -0.25
N LYS A 363 19.52 -4.40 -1.41
CA LYS A 363 19.34 -5.86 -1.51
C LYS A 363 20.60 -6.61 -1.04
N ARG A 364 21.79 -6.14 -1.42
CA ARG A 364 23.07 -6.79 -1.06
C ARG A 364 23.45 -6.56 0.40
N ALA A 365 23.26 -5.35 0.92
CA ALA A 365 23.49 -5.06 2.34
C ALA A 365 22.56 -5.89 3.24
N SER A 366 21.28 -6.05 2.84
CA SER A 366 20.34 -6.94 3.51
C SER A 366 20.81 -8.40 3.48
N ARG A 367 21.18 -8.93 2.31
CA ARG A 367 21.63 -10.34 2.16
C ARG A 367 22.93 -10.64 2.89
N TYR A 368 23.94 -9.77 2.78
CA TYR A 368 25.29 -10.06 3.26
C TYR A 368 25.53 -9.61 4.70
N PHE A 369 24.87 -8.53 5.13
CA PHE A 369 25.12 -7.90 6.43
C PHE A 369 23.89 -7.90 7.35
N ARG A 370 22.74 -8.42 6.89
CA ARG A 370 21.45 -8.35 7.60
C ARG A 370 21.07 -6.91 7.98
N MET A 371 21.51 -5.96 7.16
CA MET A 371 21.25 -4.54 7.35
C MET A 371 19.88 -4.19 6.79
N SER A 372 19.08 -3.39 7.51
CA SER A 372 17.85 -2.86 6.92
C SER A 372 18.17 -1.91 5.77
N SER A 373 17.24 -1.81 4.82
CA SER A 373 17.31 -0.86 3.71
C SER A 373 17.45 0.59 4.21
N GLU A 374 16.68 0.98 5.23
CA GLU A 374 16.78 2.32 5.85
C GLU A 374 18.15 2.58 6.50
N HIS A 375 18.68 1.64 7.27
CA HIS A 375 20.00 1.82 7.90
C HIS A 375 21.12 1.81 6.84
N THR A 376 20.98 1.01 5.80
CA THR A 376 21.90 1.00 4.64
C THR A 376 21.97 2.37 3.99
N MET A 377 20.81 2.97 3.69
CA MET A 377 20.75 4.28 3.05
C MET A 377 21.26 5.39 3.96
N LYS A 378 21.01 5.31 5.28
CA LYS A 378 21.59 6.24 6.24
C LYS A 378 23.12 6.21 6.22
N VAL A 379 23.73 5.02 6.28
CA VAL A 379 25.20 4.86 6.27
C VAL A 379 25.79 5.27 4.93
N ALA A 380 25.15 4.92 3.81
CA ALA A 380 25.60 5.33 2.48
C ALA A 380 25.56 6.86 2.31
N GLU A 381 24.51 7.51 2.80
CA GLU A 381 24.39 8.97 2.82
C GLU A 381 25.50 9.63 3.65
N GLU A 382 25.84 9.08 4.83
CA GLU A 382 26.94 9.56 5.67
C GLU A 382 28.31 9.42 4.96
N LEU A 383 28.53 8.32 4.23
CA LEU A 383 29.74 8.11 3.41
C LEU A 383 29.82 9.06 2.22
N TYR A 384 28.70 9.33 1.54
CA TYR A 384 28.61 10.31 0.46
C TYR A 384 28.89 11.73 0.95
N GLN A 385 28.27 12.15 2.06
CA GLN A 385 28.49 13.46 2.65
C GLN A 385 29.93 13.68 3.11
N SER A 386 30.65 12.59 3.39
CA SER A 386 32.08 12.58 3.74
C SER A 386 32.99 12.45 2.51
N GLY A 387 32.42 12.31 1.31
CA GLY A 387 33.13 12.27 0.02
C GLY A 387 33.77 10.93 -0.32
N PHE A 388 33.37 9.82 0.30
CA PHE A 388 33.98 8.49 0.08
C PHE A 388 33.30 7.67 -1.01
N ILE A 389 32.00 7.89 -1.23
CA ILE A 389 31.24 7.27 -2.31
C ILE A 389 30.50 8.35 -3.11
N SER A 390 30.11 8.01 -4.34
CA SER A 390 29.18 8.83 -5.11
C SER A 390 27.77 8.80 -4.50
N TYR A 391 26.92 9.70 -4.96
CA TYR A 391 25.56 9.87 -4.46
C TYR A 391 24.77 8.54 -4.47
N PRO A 392 24.22 8.10 -3.31
CA PRO A 392 23.72 6.74 -3.16
C PRO A 392 22.24 6.55 -3.56
N ARG A 393 21.55 7.61 -4.01
CA ARG A 393 20.18 7.58 -4.51
C ARG A 393 20.19 7.71 -6.04
N THR A 394 20.41 6.59 -6.72
CA THR A 394 20.49 6.50 -8.18
C THR A 394 19.90 5.18 -8.68
N GLU A 395 19.17 5.27 -9.79
CA GLU A 395 18.70 4.10 -10.55
C GLU A 395 19.72 3.66 -11.61
N THR A 396 20.81 4.43 -11.79
CA THR A 396 21.79 4.19 -12.85
C THR A 396 22.66 2.98 -12.56
N ASP A 397 22.65 2.03 -13.49
CA ASP A 397 23.43 0.78 -13.45
C ASP A 397 24.44 0.66 -14.61
N SER A 398 24.88 1.82 -15.12
CA SER A 398 25.87 1.91 -16.19
C SER A 398 26.80 3.13 -16.02
N PHE A 399 28.10 2.93 -16.24
CA PHE A 399 29.05 4.05 -16.24
C PHE A 399 29.05 4.77 -17.59
N SER A 400 29.13 6.09 -17.56
CA SER A 400 29.30 6.88 -18.78
C SER A 400 30.66 6.58 -19.43
N ALA A 401 30.75 6.69 -20.77
CA ALA A 401 32.01 6.54 -21.49
C ALA A 401 33.07 7.60 -21.13
N ARG A 402 32.67 8.68 -20.45
CA ARG A 402 33.55 9.75 -19.98
C ARG A 402 34.15 9.49 -18.60
N THR A 403 33.64 8.51 -17.87
CA THR A 403 34.12 8.18 -16.53
C THR A 403 35.46 7.46 -16.63
N ASP A 404 36.52 8.04 -16.05
CA ASP A 404 37.84 7.39 -16.00
C ASP A 404 37.87 6.32 -14.90
N LEU A 405 37.39 5.13 -15.24
CA LEU A 405 37.35 3.98 -14.33
C LEU A 405 38.75 3.54 -13.90
N ARG A 406 39.77 3.75 -14.73
CA ARG A 406 41.15 3.36 -14.40
C ARG A 406 41.71 4.23 -13.30
N ALA A 407 41.46 5.54 -13.34
CA ALA A 407 41.83 6.45 -12.26
C ALA A 407 41.24 6.02 -10.91
N ILE A 408 39.96 5.63 -10.90
CA ILE A 408 39.29 5.14 -9.67
C ILE A 408 39.96 3.85 -9.15
N VAL A 409 40.33 2.91 -10.01
CA VAL A 409 41.07 1.69 -9.59
C VAL A 409 42.48 2.02 -9.09
N GLN A 410 43.17 2.98 -9.71
CA GLN A 410 44.51 3.41 -9.30
C GLN A 410 44.51 3.90 -7.85
N GLU A 411 43.50 4.67 -7.44
CA GLU A 411 43.37 5.15 -6.06
C GLU A 411 43.25 4.01 -5.02
N GLN A 412 42.78 2.83 -5.44
CA GLN A 412 42.57 1.69 -4.54
C GLN A 412 43.81 0.82 -4.33
N GLN A 413 44.91 1.04 -5.07
CA GLN A 413 46.11 0.20 -5.05
C GLN A 413 46.83 0.15 -3.69
N ALA A 414 46.65 1.18 -2.85
CA ALA A 414 47.26 1.27 -1.53
C ALA A 414 46.47 0.51 -0.44
N HIS A 415 45.28 -0.03 -0.74
CA HIS A 415 44.47 -0.69 0.27
C HIS A 415 45.12 -2.01 0.74
N PRO A 416 45.25 -2.28 2.05
CA PRO A 416 45.94 -3.48 2.54
C PRO A 416 45.27 -4.79 2.14
N ILE A 417 43.95 -4.79 1.91
CA ILE A 417 43.17 -6.01 1.64
C ILE A 417 42.95 -6.27 0.14
N TRP A 418 42.74 -5.23 -0.67
CA TRP A 418 42.40 -5.37 -2.10
C TRP A 418 43.35 -4.63 -3.04
N GLY A 419 44.33 -3.92 -2.51
CA GLY A 419 45.28 -3.15 -3.32
C GLY A 419 46.07 -4.02 -4.30
N SER A 420 46.47 -5.23 -3.88
CA SER A 420 47.13 -6.20 -4.77
C SER A 420 46.26 -6.62 -5.94
N TYR A 421 44.95 -6.77 -5.74
CA TYR A 421 44.00 -7.06 -6.81
C TYR A 421 43.80 -5.85 -7.73
N ALA A 422 43.69 -4.64 -7.17
CA ALA A 422 43.62 -3.40 -7.95
C ALA A 422 44.88 -3.16 -8.80
N GLN A 423 46.06 -3.52 -8.31
CA GLN A 423 47.31 -3.50 -9.09
C GLN A 423 47.25 -4.48 -10.27
N ARG A 424 46.84 -5.73 -10.01
CA ARG A 424 46.66 -6.75 -11.07
C ARG A 424 45.59 -6.36 -12.09
N LEU A 425 44.51 -5.69 -11.69
CA LEU A 425 43.48 -5.19 -12.60
C LEU A 425 44.03 -4.20 -13.63
N LEU A 426 45.02 -3.40 -13.24
CA LEU A 426 45.63 -2.38 -14.08
C LEU A 426 46.84 -2.89 -14.87
N ASP A 427 47.40 -4.03 -14.49
CA ASP A 427 48.48 -4.70 -15.22
C ASP A 427 47.94 -5.34 -16.52
N PRO A 428 48.36 -4.86 -17.71
CA PRO A 428 47.96 -5.45 -18.98
C PRO A 428 48.33 -6.94 -19.09
N GLY A 429 49.42 -7.37 -18.43
CA GLY A 429 49.89 -8.76 -18.45
C GLY A 429 48.96 -9.73 -17.71
N ALA A 430 48.18 -9.24 -16.74
CA ALA A 430 47.22 -10.04 -15.99
C ALA A 430 45.90 -10.27 -16.75
N ALA A 431 45.62 -9.50 -17.81
CA ALA A 431 44.41 -9.59 -18.63
C ALA A 431 43.07 -9.60 -17.85
N LEU A 432 43.04 -9.00 -16.64
CA LEU A 432 41.85 -8.99 -15.78
C LEU A 432 40.88 -7.85 -16.10
N TRP A 433 41.32 -6.79 -16.78
CA TRP A 433 40.46 -5.63 -17.06
C TRP A 433 39.34 -5.98 -18.05
N ARG A 434 38.12 -5.58 -17.70
CA ARG A 434 36.96 -5.56 -18.60
C ARG A 434 36.18 -4.28 -18.36
N ASN A 435 35.65 -3.66 -19.41
CA ASN A 435 34.70 -2.57 -19.22
C ASN A 435 33.37 -3.14 -18.68
N PRO A 436 32.75 -2.49 -17.67
CA PRO A 436 31.51 -2.98 -17.08
C PRO A 436 30.37 -3.00 -18.10
N GLY A 437 29.43 -3.94 -17.92
CA GLY A 437 28.19 -3.97 -18.70
C GLY A 437 27.21 -2.88 -18.24
N SER A 438 26.11 -2.75 -18.98
CA SER A 438 24.97 -1.90 -18.60
C SER A 438 23.81 -2.79 -18.15
N GLY A 439 23.20 -2.50 -17.01
CA GLY A 439 22.00 -3.21 -16.55
C GLY A 439 20.70 -2.71 -17.22
N GLY A 440 20.75 -1.52 -17.83
CA GLY A 440 19.68 -0.98 -18.69
C GLY A 440 18.93 0.20 -18.09
N HIS A 441 19.30 0.62 -16.88
CA HIS A 441 18.68 1.73 -16.15
C HIS A 441 19.64 2.92 -16.05
N ASP A 442 19.11 4.13 -16.27
CA ASP A 442 19.87 5.38 -16.25
C ASP A 442 18.93 6.54 -15.93
N ASP A 443 19.13 7.16 -14.76
CA ASP A 443 18.36 8.31 -14.27
C ASP A 443 18.73 9.64 -14.96
N LYS A 444 19.77 9.63 -15.81
CA LYS A 444 20.32 10.79 -16.54
C LYS A 444 20.86 11.90 -15.63
N ALA A 445 21.03 11.64 -14.34
CA ALA A 445 21.47 12.60 -13.34
C ALA A 445 22.76 12.16 -12.65
N HIS A 446 22.85 10.89 -12.29
CA HIS A 446 23.89 10.33 -11.45
C HIS A 446 24.57 9.12 -12.08
N PRO A 447 25.89 8.94 -11.86
CA PRO A 447 26.57 7.68 -12.15
C PRO A 447 26.17 6.61 -11.12
N PRO A 448 26.45 5.32 -11.39
CA PRO A 448 26.30 4.25 -10.41
C PRO A 448 27.07 4.54 -9.12
N ILE A 449 26.67 3.91 -8.02
CA ILE A 449 27.33 4.02 -6.72
C ILE A 449 28.74 3.43 -6.80
N HIS A 450 29.76 4.26 -6.59
CA HIS A 450 31.17 3.88 -6.72
C HIS A 450 32.06 4.64 -5.71
N PRO A 451 33.27 4.14 -5.40
CA PRO A 451 34.18 4.87 -4.51
C PRO A 451 34.73 6.11 -5.20
N THR A 452 34.75 7.23 -4.48
CA THR A 452 35.20 8.54 -5.00
C THR A 452 36.44 9.07 -4.28
N LYS A 453 36.80 8.44 -3.16
CA LYS A 453 38.00 8.74 -2.38
C LYS A 453 38.51 7.46 -1.72
N PHE A 454 39.83 7.27 -1.75
CA PHE A 454 40.51 6.19 -1.02
C PHE A 454 40.41 6.37 0.51
N SER A 455 40.15 5.27 1.22
CA SER A 455 40.37 5.13 2.65
C SER A 455 40.71 3.69 2.99
N ALA A 456 41.60 3.49 3.96
CA ALA A 456 41.82 2.19 4.61
C ALA A 456 40.94 1.99 5.86
N GLY A 457 40.03 2.94 6.13
CA GLY A 457 39.22 3.04 7.33
C GLY A 457 39.51 4.34 8.09
N GLU A 458 38.46 5.10 8.39
CA GLU A 458 38.58 6.34 9.17
C GLU A 458 38.35 6.08 10.67
N SER A 459 39.00 6.85 11.55
CA SER A 459 38.91 6.67 13.00
C SER A 459 37.49 6.88 13.58
N GLY A 460 36.60 7.55 12.85
CA GLY A 460 35.20 7.77 13.24
C GLY A 460 34.19 6.80 12.64
N TRP A 461 34.62 5.85 11.80
CA TRP A 461 33.71 4.92 11.14
C TRP A 461 33.19 3.85 12.09
N SER A 462 31.87 3.62 12.07
CA SER A 462 31.29 2.43 12.67
C SER A 462 31.63 1.18 11.84
N GLN A 463 31.39 -0.01 12.40
CA GLN A 463 31.56 -1.26 11.65
C GLN A 463 30.68 -1.28 10.38
N ASP A 464 29.52 -0.65 10.43
CA ASP A 464 28.60 -0.61 9.29
C ASP A 464 29.10 0.33 8.19
N HIS A 465 29.76 1.44 8.54
CA HIS A 465 30.47 2.28 7.56
C HIS A 465 31.53 1.48 6.82
N GLN A 466 32.33 0.69 7.54
CA GLN A 466 33.35 -0.17 6.95
C GLN A 466 32.73 -1.22 6.02
N LYS A 467 31.63 -1.88 6.43
CA LYS A 467 30.93 -2.89 5.61
C LYS A 467 30.37 -2.29 4.31
N ILE A 468 29.69 -1.14 4.39
CA ILE A 468 29.09 -0.51 3.20
C ILE A 468 30.19 0.02 2.26
N TYR A 469 31.23 0.67 2.79
CA TYR A 469 32.35 1.11 1.96
C TYR A 469 33.08 -0.07 1.31
N GLU A 470 33.39 -1.14 2.06
CA GLU A 470 33.98 -2.38 1.51
C GLU A 470 33.11 -2.97 0.40
N LEU A 471 31.79 -3.04 0.61
CA LEU A 471 30.85 -3.54 -0.39
C LEU A 471 30.91 -2.71 -1.67
N VAL A 472 30.84 -1.38 -1.57
CA VAL A 472 30.89 -0.47 -2.73
C VAL A 472 32.21 -0.62 -3.47
N VAL A 473 33.36 -0.61 -2.78
CA VAL A 473 34.68 -0.72 -3.42
C VAL A 473 34.87 -2.07 -4.09
N ARG A 474 34.60 -3.19 -3.39
CA ARG A 474 34.75 -4.53 -3.98
C ARG A 474 33.79 -4.76 -5.12
N HIS A 475 32.57 -4.23 -5.05
CA HIS A 475 31.59 -4.32 -6.13
C HIS A 475 32.08 -3.56 -7.36
N PHE A 476 32.60 -2.34 -7.19
CA PHE A 476 33.20 -1.58 -8.28
C PHE A 476 34.38 -2.33 -8.92
N LEU A 477 35.33 -2.83 -8.12
CA LEU A 477 36.48 -3.60 -8.63
C LEU A 477 36.05 -4.89 -9.34
N ALA A 478 34.98 -5.53 -8.89
CA ALA A 478 34.39 -6.69 -9.56
C ALA A 478 33.77 -6.32 -10.91
N CYS A 479 33.04 -5.20 -11.01
CA CYS A 479 32.39 -4.73 -12.23
C CYS A 479 33.39 -4.54 -13.39
N VAL A 480 34.60 -4.07 -13.07
CA VAL A 480 35.68 -3.82 -14.04
C VAL A 480 36.61 -5.03 -14.26
N SER A 481 36.26 -6.19 -13.68
CA SER A 481 37.01 -7.45 -13.81
C SER A 481 36.40 -8.37 -14.87
N GLN A 482 37.21 -9.31 -15.38
CA GLN A 482 36.75 -10.44 -16.17
C GLN A 482 35.77 -11.37 -15.38
N PRO A 483 34.84 -12.05 -16.08
CA PRO A 483 33.96 -13.06 -15.50
C PRO A 483 34.75 -14.24 -14.97
N ALA A 484 34.21 -14.96 -13.99
CA ALA A 484 34.77 -16.24 -13.61
C ALA A 484 34.50 -17.27 -14.71
N VAL A 485 35.47 -18.14 -14.98
CA VAL A 485 35.41 -19.16 -16.04
C VAL A 485 35.40 -20.53 -15.39
N GLY A 486 34.48 -21.39 -15.81
CA GLY A 486 34.34 -22.75 -15.32
C GLY A 486 34.02 -23.71 -16.44
N ALA A 487 34.47 -24.96 -16.30
CA ALA A 487 34.02 -26.06 -17.14
C ALA A 487 32.85 -26.76 -16.44
N GLU A 488 31.70 -26.84 -17.11
CA GLU A 488 30.55 -27.62 -16.68
C GLU A 488 30.46 -28.88 -17.54
N THR A 489 30.48 -30.04 -16.88
CA THR A 489 30.31 -31.35 -17.51
C THR A 489 28.96 -31.89 -17.09
N THR A 490 28.09 -32.17 -18.05
CA THR A 490 26.81 -32.86 -17.83
C THR A 490 26.88 -34.25 -18.44
N VAL A 491 26.57 -35.26 -17.65
CA VAL A 491 26.52 -36.66 -18.05
C VAL A 491 25.08 -37.12 -17.96
N GLU A 492 24.55 -37.69 -19.04
CA GLU A 492 23.24 -38.30 -19.09
C GLU A 492 23.39 -39.82 -19.20
N ILE A 493 22.59 -40.53 -18.42
CA ILE A 493 22.57 -42.00 -18.39
C ILE A 493 21.14 -42.50 -18.62
N ASP A 494 21.04 -43.69 -19.20
CA ASP A 494 19.80 -44.45 -19.35
C ASP A 494 19.87 -45.71 -18.48
N ILE A 495 18.82 -45.96 -17.70
CA ILE A 495 18.61 -47.18 -16.91
C ILE A 495 17.19 -47.66 -17.23
N ALA A 496 17.05 -48.85 -17.83
CA ALA A 496 15.76 -49.43 -18.20
C ALA A 496 14.84 -48.49 -19.02
N GLY A 497 15.41 -47.61 -19.86
CA GLY A 497 14.67 -46.60 -20.64
C GLY A 497 14.34 -45.30 -19.90
N GLU A 498 14.72 -45.18 -18.63
CA GLU A 498 14.59 -43.95 -17.85
C GLU A 498 15.90 -43.15 -17.82
N GLN A 499 15.78 -41.83 -17.99
CA GLN A 499 16.92 -40.96 -18.12
C GLN A 499 17.26 -40.23 -16.81
N PHE A 500 18.55 -40.13 -16.52
CA PHE A 500 19.08 -39.39 -15.39
C PHE A 500 20.22 -38.49 -15.85
N ASN A 501 20.47 -37.39 -15.13
CA ASN A 501 21.62 -36.53 -15.40
C ASN A 501 22.40 -36.18 -14.13
N ALA A 502 23.71 -36.06 -14.28
CA ALA A 502 24.60 -35.50 -13.27
C ALA A 502 25.36 -34.32 -13.90
N SER A 503 25.57 -33.27 -13.12
CA SER A 503 26.38 -32.12 -13.55
C SER A 503 27.50 -31.84 -12.55
N GLY A 504 28.72 -31.75 -13.07
CA GLY A 504 29.89 -31.30 -12.33
C GLY A 504 30.40 -29.97 -12.88
N ARG A 505 30.98 -29.14 -12.01
CA ARG A 505 31.62 -27.88 -12.38
C ARG A 505 32.97 -27.74 -11.71
N VAL A 506 33.98 -27.45 -12.52
CA VAL A 506 35.32 -27.05 -12.09
C VAL A 506 35.56 -25.58 -12.44
N ILE A 507 35.97 -24.78 -11.47
CA ILE A 507 36.35 -23.38 -11.71
C ILE A 507 37.77 -23.36 -12.29
N ILE A 508 37.90 -22.88 -13.53
CA ILE A 508 39.18 -22.72 -14.22
C ILE A 508 39.85 -21.42 -13.78
N SER A 509 39.07 -20.34 -13.67
CA SER A 509 39.58 -19.02 -13.27
C SER A 509 38.55 -18.27 -12.45
N LYS A 510 38.91 -17.88 -11.23
CA LYS A 510 38.01 -17.16 -10.32
C LYS A 510 37.78 -15.71 -10.73
N ASN A 511 38.79 -15.04 -11.29
CA ASN A 511 38.73 -13.67 -11.77
C ASN A 511 38.04 -12.73 -10.75
N TYR A 512 36.87 -12.17 -11.06
CA TYR A 512 36.18 -11.25 -10.14
C TYR A 512 35.81 -11.88 -8.78
N LEU A 513 35.68 -13.21 -8.69
CA LEU A 513 35.37 -13.91 -7.44
C LEU A 513 36.52 -13.83 -6.42
N ASP A 514 37.75 -13.55 -6.85
CA ASP A 514 38.87 -13.33 -5.93
C ASP A 514 38.73 -12.02 -5.14
N ILE A 515 38.09 -11.00 -5.73
CA ILE A 515 37.84 -9.71 -5.07
C ILE A 515 36.44 -9.64 -4.43
N TYR A 516 35.45 -10.28 -5.04
CA TYR A 516 34.04 -10.18 -4.64
C TYR A 516 33.60 -11.34 -3.75
N ARG A 517 34.16 -11.39 -2.54
CA ARG A 517 33.94 -12.47 -1.54
C ARG A 517 32.48 -12.70 -1.10
N PHE A 518 31.56 -11.81 -1.46
CA PHE A 518 30.15 -11.92 -1.12
C PHE A 518 29.39 -12.91 -2.02
N GLU A 519 29.99 -13.27 -3.15
CA GLU A 519 29.47 -14.28 -4.04
C GLU A 519 30.38 -15.50 -4.07
N THR A 520 29.76 -16.68 -4.03
CA THR A 520 30.43 -17.94 -4.31
C THR A 520 29.95 -18.49 -5.64
N TRP A 521 30.79 -19.30 -6.26
CA TRP A 521 30.39 -20.13 -7.37
C TRP A 521 30.69 -21.55 -6.92
N GLY A 522 29.66 -22.32 -6.56
CA GLY A 522 29.86 -23.69 -6.10
C GLY A 522 30.59 -24.53 -7.16
N GLY A 523 31.08 -25.70 -6.78
CA GLY A 523 31.65 -26.66 -7.72
C GLY A 523 31.51 -28.05 -7.15
N SER A 524 31.18 -29.00 -8.02
CA SER A 524 31.21 -30.43 -7.74
C SER A 524 32.05 -31.07 -8.83
N VAL A 525 33.07 -31.82 -8.46
CA VAL A 525 33.77 -32.67 -9.43
C VAL A 525 32.96 -33.95 -9.53
N ILE A 526 32.67 -34.37 -10.76
CA ILE A 526 32.09 -35.69 -11.03
C ILE A 526 33.16 -36.55 -11.72
N PRO A 527 33.10 -37.88 -11.55
CA PRO A 527 33.97 -38.80 -12.29
C PRO A 527 33.89 -38.61 -13.81
N THR A 528 34.92 -39.07 -14.49
CA THR A 528 34.99 -39.11 -15.95
C THR A 528 34.11 -40.23 -16.49
N TYR A 529 33.29 -39.93 -17.49
CA TYR A 529 32.44 -40.88 -18.19
C TYR A 529 32.66 -40.81 -19.69
N GLU A 530 32.60 -41.97 -20.36
CA GLU A 530 32.65 -42.07 -21.82
C GLU A 530 31.28 -42.40 -22.40
N ILE A 531 30.97 -41.88 -23.59
CA ILE A 531 29.72 -42.21 -24.28
C ILE A 531 29.67 -43.72 -24.55
N ARG A 532 28.52 -44.34 -24.24
CA ARG A 532 28.25 -45.80 -24.25
C ARG A 532 28.94 -46.59 -23.14
N GLN A 533 29.66 -45.96 -22.22
CA GLN A 533 30.15 -46.65 -21.02
C GLN A 533 28.95 -47.23 -20.26
N GLN A 534 29.11 -48.48 -19.81
CA GLN A 534 28.14 -49.15 -18.96
C GLN A 534 28.71 -49.34 -17.57
N PHE A 535 27.88 -49.12 -16.56
CA PHE A 535 28.23 -49.35 -15.17
C PHE A 535 26.98 -49.72 -14.36
N ILE A 536 27.20 -50.28 -13.16
CA ILE A 536 26.13 -50.56 -12.21
C ILE A 536 26.14 -49.42 -11.18
N PRO A 537 25.03 -48.69 -10.98
CA PRO A 537 24.91 -47.70 -9.92
C PRO A 537 25.29 -48.29 -8.56
N THR A 538 26.02 -47.52 -7.75
CA THR A 538 26.34 -47.90 -6.37
C THR A 538 25.08 -47.86 -5.51
N THR A 539 24.23 -46.85 -5.72
CA THR A 539 22.92 -46.78 -5.09
C THR A 539 21.86 -46.43 -6.12
N LEU A 540 20.72 -47.07 -6.01
CA LEU A 540 19.50 -46.73 -6.71
C LEU A 540 18.38 -46.77 -5.68
N THR A 541 17.76 -45.64 -5.38
CA THR A 541 16.74 -45.54 -4.33
C THR A 541 15.49 -44.85 -4.84
N LEU A 542 14.34 -45.27 -4.32
CA LEU A 542 13.09 -44.56 -4.47
C LEU A 542 12.87 -43.74 -3.20
N ASP A 543 13.17 -42.45 -3.28
CA ASP A 543 13.07 -41.55 -2.14
C ASP A 543 11.72 -40.84 -2.17
N SER A 544 11.09 -40.70 -1.01
CA SER A 544 9.91 -39.85 -0.85
C SER A 544 10.30 -38.44 -0.42
N GLY A 545 9.51 -37.48 -0.89
CA GLY A 545 9.60 -36.08 -0.52
C GLY A 545 8.21 -35.48 -0.32
N VAL A 546 8.18 -34.26 0.18
CA VAL A 546 6.95 -33.51 0.41
C VAL A 546 7.15 -32.10 -0.11
N THR A 547 6.18 -31.59 -0.87
CA THR A 547 6.22 -30.20 -1.38
C THR A 547 6.23 -29.21 -0.22
N ARG A 548 6.96 -28.11 -0.37
CA ARG A 548 7.08 -27.06 0.64
C ARG A 548 6.63 -25.73 0.07
N PRO A 549 5.98 -24.87 0.87
CA PRO A 549 5.65 -23.53 0.43
C PRO A 549 6.92 -22.67 0.26
N PRO A 550 6.85 -21.55 -0.49
CA PRO A 550 7.94 -20.58 -0.50
C PRO A 550 8.20 -20.01 0.90
N PRO A 551 9.42 -19.55 1.20
CA PRO A 551 9.70 -18.90 2.48
C PRO A 551 9.01 -17.52 2.56
N LEU A 552 8.82 -17.04 3.79
CA LEU A 552 8.48 -15.63 4.05
C LEU A 552 9.46 -14.69 3.34
N LEU A 553 8.97 -13.54 2.89
CA LEU A 553 9.79 -12.54 2.19
C LEU A 553 10.88 -12.01 3.13
N SER A 554 12.14 -12.09 2.72
CA SER A 554 13.19 -11.26 3.30
C SER A 554 13.06 -9.82 2.83
N GLU A 555 13.78 -8.89 3.45
CA GLU A 555 13.82 -7.49 3.00
C GLU A 555 14.36 -7.34 1.58
N ALA A 556 15.35 -8.14 1.19
CA ALA A 556 15.80 -8.19 -0.20
C ALA A 556 14.74 -8.74 -1.17
N ASP A 557 13.90 -9.68 -0.73
CA ASP A 557 12.79 -10.20 -1.55
C ASP A 557 11.67 -9.17 -1.68
N LEU A 558 11.33 -8.47 -0.60
CA LEU A 558 10.32 -7.42 -0.60
C LEU A 558 10.75 -6.24 -1.50
N LEU A 559 12.01 -5.80 -1.41
CA LEU A 559 12.59 -4.83 -2.34
C LEU A 559 12.48 -5.32 -3.79
N SER A 560 12.72 -6.62 -4.05
CA SER A 560 12.59 -7.20 -5.39
C SER A 560 11.13 -7.21 -5.88
N CYS A 561 10.16 -7.46 -4.99
CA CYS A 561 8.74 -7.37 -5.33
C CYS A 561 8.32 -5.94 -5.67
N MET A 562 8.74 -4.95 -4.87
CA MET A 562 8.44 -3.53 -5.09
C MET A 562 9.03 -3.01 -6.40
N ASP A 563 10.30 -3.32 -6.65
CA ASP A 563 11.06 -3.00 -7.87
C ASP A 563 10.39 -3.59 -9.12
N LYS A 564 10.08 -4.89 -9.09
CA LYS A 564 9.37 -5.58 -10.18
C LYS A 564 7.98 -4.99 -10.44
N ALA A 565 7.32 -4.49 -9.40
CA ALA A 565 5.99 -3.89 -9.50
C ALA A 565 6.01 -2.40 -9.87
N GLY A 566 7.18 -1.76 -9.93
CA GLY A 566 7.31 -0.34 -10.22
C GLY A 566 6.74 0.58 -9.14
N ILE A 567 6.83 0.20 -7.86
CA ILE A 567 6.37 1.03 -6.73
C ILE A 567 7.51 1.40 -5.79
N GLY A 568 7.45 2.59 -5.18
CA GLY A 568 8.52 3.08 -4.31
C GLY A 568 9.75 3.53 -5.11
N THR A 569 9.53 4.10 -6.30
CA THR A 569 10.58 4.63 -7.19
C THR A 569 11.29 5.84 -6.55
N ASP A 570 12.35 6.36 -7.19
CA ASP A 570 13.14 7.48 -6.68
C ASP A 570 13.78 7.21 -5.30
N ALA A 571 14.24 5.98 -5.08
CA ALA A 571 14.86 5.54 -3.82
C ALA A 571 13.98 5.79 -2.57
N THR A 572 12.68 5.45 -2.64
CA THR A 572 11.73 5.59 -1.53
C THR A 572 11.28 4.26 -0.90
N MET A 573 11.72 3.11 -1.43
CA MET A 573 11.31 1.78 -0.94
C MET A 573 11.61 1.58 0.56
N HIS A 574 12.81 1.97 1.03
CA HIS A 574 13.18 1.85 2.44
C HIS A 574 12.24 2.61 3.38
N ASP A 575 11.74 3.78 2.97
CA ASP A 575 10.82 4.57 3.78
C ASP A 575 9.45 3.89 3.90
N HIS A 576 8.97 3.25 2.83
CA HIS A 576 7.72 2.51 2.85
C HIS A 576 7.81 1.24 3.71
N ILE A 577 8.91 0.49 3.59
CA ILE A 577 9.19 -0.68 4.43
C ILE A 577 9.28 -0.28 5.90
N LYS A 578 10.02 0.79 6.22
CA LYS A 578 10.12 1.32 7.59
C LYS A 578 8.75 1.69 8.14
N LYS A 579 7.92 2.40 7.37
CA LYS A 579 6.55 2.78 7.79
C LYS A 579 5.68 1.58 8.12
N LEU A 580 5.84 0.43 7.46
CA LEU A 580 5.10 -0.80 7.83
C LEU A 580 5.46 -1.30 9.22
N LEU A 581 6.76 -1.26 9.56
CA LEU A 581 7.27 -1.67 10.86
C LEU A 581 6.87 -0.68 11.95
N ASP A 582 7.07 0.62 11.72
CA ASP A 582 6.75 1.70 12.67
C ASP A 582 5.24 1.74 13.02
N ARG A 583 4.39 1.28 12.11
CA ARG A 583 2.92 1.22 12.25
C ARG A 583 2.40 -0.14 12.71
N PHE A 584 3.29 -1.08 13.03
CA PHE A 584 2.95 -2.42 13.49
C PHE A 584 2.02 -3.19 12.53
N TYR A 585 2.17 -3.00 11.21
CA TYR A 585 1.45 -3.80 10.22
C TYR A 585 2.19 -5.08 9.82
N ALA A 586 3.50 -5.07 9.98
CA ALA A 586 4.33 -6.25 9.84
C ALA A 586 5.40 -6.23 10.94
N THR A 587 5.92 -7.40 11.24
CA THR A 587 7.12 -7.58 12.07
C THR A 587 8.24 -8.14 11.21
N LYS A 588 9.47 -7.92 11.64
CA LYS A 588 10.67 -8.43 10.96
C LYS A 588 11.51 -9.23 11.94
N ASP A 589 11.83 -10.47 11.58
CA ASP A 589 12.64 -11.37 12.41
C ASP A 589 14.15 -11.09 12.32
N ALA A 590 14.96 -11.82 13.09
CA ALA A 590 16.42 -11.70 13.10
C ALA A 590 17.09 -12.13 11.77
N ASN A 591 16.35 -12.80 10.88
CA ASN A 591 16.77 -13.17 9.53
C ASN A 591 16.21 -12.20 8.48
N THR A 592 15.71 -11.04 8.90
CA THR A 592 15.14 -9.98 8.05
C THR A 592 13.88 -10.41 7.27
N ARG A 593 13.17 -11.43 7.74
CA ARG A 593 11.93 -11.92 7.12
C ARG A 593 10.70 -11.27 7.72
N PHE A 594 9.73 -10.97 6.87
CA PHE A 594 8.49 -10.30 7.25
C PHE A 594 7.38 -11.28 7.53
N THR A 595 6.65 -11.02 8.62
CA THR A 595 5.36 -11.65 8.95
C THR A 595 4.35 -10.54 9.16
N PRO A 596 3.14 -10.60 8.55
CA PRO A 596 2.11 -9.62 8.84
C PRO A 596 1.69 -9.72 10.32
N THR A 597 1.32 -8.60 10.93
CA THR A 597 0.60 -8.65 12.21
C THR A 597 -0.87 -8.92 11.95
N ASN A 598 -1.61 -9.35 12.99
CA ASN A 598 -3.06 -9.47 12.92
C ASN A 598 -3.74 -8.20 12.39
N LEU A 599 -3.24 -7.01 12.77
CA LEU A 599 -3.75 -5.74 12.26
C LEU A 599 -3.48 -5.57 10.76
N GLY A 600 -2.25 -5.87 10.33
CA GLY A 600 -1.88 -5.76 8.91
C GLY A 600 -2.67 -6.73 8.03
N GLU A 601 -2.83 -7.97 8.49
CA GLU A 601 -3.63 -9.01 7.83
C GLU A 601 -5.12 -8.62 7.76
N ALA A 602 -5.71 -8.18 8.89
CA ALA A 602 -7.11 -7.75 8.95
C ALA A 602 -7.41 -6.57 8.00
N LEU A 603 -6.48 -5.60 7.90
CA LEU A 603 -6.65 -4.49 6.96
C LEU A 603 -6.62 -4.98 5.51
N VAL A 604 -5.65 -5.81 5.12
CA VAL A 604 -5.57 -6.33 3.74
C VAL A 604 -6.80 -7.17 3.42
N MET A 605 -7.18 -8.10 4.30
CA MET A 605 -8.38 -8.94 4.18
C MET A 605 -9.64 -8.08 4.02
N GLY A 606 -9.85 -7.11 4.91
CA GLY A 606 -11.06 -6.30 4.90
C GLY A 606 -11.22 -5.41 3.68
N TYR A 607 -10.12 -4.93 3.07
CA TYR A 607 -10.17 -4.21 1.79
C TYR A 607 -10.29 -5.16 0.59
N ASP A 608 -9.65 -6.33 0.62
CA ASP A 608 -9.76 -7.35 -0.44
C ASP A 608 -11.20 -7.87 -0.59
N ASP A 609 -11.86 -8.15 0.53
CA ASP A 609 -13.26 -8.61 0.60
C ASP A 609 -14.29 -7.61 0.06
N MET A 610 -13.88 -6.36 -0.21
CA MET A 610 -14.73 -5.36 -0.86
C MET A 610 -14.85 -5.60 -2.38
N GLY A 611 -14.06 -6.51 -2.95
CA GLY A 611 -14.14 -6.91 -4.37
C GLY A 611 -13.26 -6.08 -5.31
N TYR A 612 -12.33 -5.28 -4.78
CA TYR A 612 -11.34 -4.56 -5.59
C TYR A 612 -9.97 -4.55 -4.89
N GLU A 613 -8.93 -4.80 -5.67
CA GLU A 613 -7.59 -5.12 -5.16
C GLU A 613 -6.77 -3.86 -4.79
N LEU A 614 -7.20 -3.08 -3.79
CA LEU A 614 -6.45 -1.89 -3.32
C LEU A 614 -5.04 -2.22 -2.81
N TRP A 615 -4.86 -3.43 -2.30
CA TRP A 615 -3.57 -3.91 -1.79
C TRP A 615 -2.65 -4.39 -2.92
N LYS A 616 -3.12 -4.48 -4.17
CA LYS A 616 -2.25 -4.76 -5.31
C LYS A 616 -1.55 -3.48 -5.78
N PRO A 617 -0.34 -3.60 -6.34
CA PRO A 617 0.49 -2.44 -6.65
C PRO A 617 0.02 -1.62 -7.86
N TYR A 618 -0.97 -2.09 -8.64
CA TYR A 618 -1.30 -1.54 -9.96
C TYR A 618 -1.64 -0.03 -9.95
N LEU A 619 -2.48 0.41 -9.01
CA LEU A 619 -2.86 1.83 -8.91
C LEU A 619 -1.65 2.69 -8.56
N ARG A 620 -0.79 2.21 -7.65
CA ARG A 620 0.42 2.95 -7.27
C ARG A 620 1.43 2.98 -8.42
N ALA A 621 1.66 1.87 -9.12
CA ALA A 621 2.58 1.82 -10.25
C ALA A 621 2.16 2.82 -11.35
N LYS A 622 0.86 2.90 -11.65
CA LYS A 622 0.31 3.91 -12.57
C LYS A 622 0.59 5.34 -12.10
N MET A 623 0.49 5.61 -10.79
CA MET A 623 0.86 6.92 -10.24
C MET A 623 2.35 7.19 -10.43
N GLU A 624 3.23 6.25 -10.11
CA GLU A 624 4.69 6.40 -10.28
C GLU A 624 5.05 6.70 -11.75
N ASP A 625 4.40 6.02 -12.70
CA ASP A 625 4.54 6.29 -14.14
C ASP A 625 4.05 7.70 -14.53
N ASP A 626 2.96 8.17 -13.93
CA ASP A 626 2.44 9.52 -14.13
C ASP A 626 3.39 10.59 -13.58
N MET A 627 4.00 10.37 -12.41
CA MET A 627 5.04 11.24 -11.85
C MET A 627 6.28 11.25 -12.76
N LYS A 628 6.70 10.08 -13.27
CA LYS A 628 7.79 9.99 -14.26
C LYS A 628 7.45 10.78 -15.52
N ALA A 629 6.23 10.68 -16.04
CA ALA A 629 5.76 11.45 -17.19
C ALA A 629 5.77 12.97 -16.95
N VAL A 630 5.47 13.43 -15.73
CA VAL A 630 5.62 14.85 -15.35
C VAL A 630 7.09 15.27 -15.37
N SER A 631 7.99 14.44 -14.83
CA SER A 631 9.44 14.74 -14.83
C SER A 631 10.03 14.86 -16.24
N LEU A 632 9.47 14.13 -17.21
CA LEU A 632 9.83 14.17 -18.64
C LEU A 632 9.08 15.27 -19.42
N GLY A 633 8.10 15.94 -18.82
CA GLY A 633 7.28 16.96 -19.46
C GLY A 633 6.23 16.43 -20.45
N THR A 634 5.96 15.12 -20.46
CA THR A 634 4.95 14.50 -21.34
C THR A 634 3.53 14.62 -20.77
N LYS A 635 3.41 14.78 -19.44
CA LYS A 635 2.15 15.11 -18.75
C LYS A 635 2.32 16.34 -17.86
N ARG A 636 1.21 16.98 -17.49
CA ARG A 636 1.21 18.13 -16.56
C ARG A 636 0.81 17.70 -15.15
N LYS A 637 1.42 18.29 -14.11
CA LYS A 637 1.05 18.09 -12.69
C LYS A 637 -0.45 18.13 -12.43
N ASN A 638 -1.14 19.17 -12.89
CA ASN A 638 -2.58 19.34 -12.64
C ASN A 638 -3.44 18.27 -13.33
N GLU A 639 -2.99 17.72 -14.46
CA GLU A 639 -3.70 16.67 -15.19
C GLU A 639 -3.65 15.36 -14.39
N ILE A 640 -2.46 14.95 -13.96
CA ILE A 640 -2.29 13.71 -13.19
C ILE A 640 -2.95 13.79 -11.81
N LEU A 641 -2.93 14.96 -11.16
CA LEU A 641 -3.64 15.19 -9.90
C LEU A 641 -5.15 15.02 -10.09
N ALA A 642 -5.74 15.61 -11.14
CA ALA A 642 -7.16 15.50 -11.40
C ALA A 642 -7.58 14.04 -11.66
N SER A 643 -6.86 13.33 -12.53
CA SER A 643 -7.18 11.93 -12.87
C SER A 643 -6.93 10.97 -11.70
N GLY A 644 -5.74 11.03 -11.09
CA GLY A 644 -5.34 10.12 -10.02
C GLY A 644 -6.16 10.27 -8.75
N LEU A 645 -6.48 11.52 -8.36
CA LEU A 645 -7.34 11.76 -7.19
C LEU A 645 -8.79 11.38 -7.45
N GLN A 646 -9.28 11.52 -8.69
CA GLN A 646 -10.64 11.08 -9.04
C GLN A 646 -10.78 9.55 -8.92
N GLU A 647 -9.81 8.80 -9.44
CA GLU A 647 -9.78 7.33 -9.36
C GLU A 647 -9.71 6.87 -7.90
N MET A 648 -8.79 7.43 -7.11
CA MET A 648 -8.70 7.08 -5.68
C MET A 648 -9.90 7.52 -4.86
N LYS A 649 -10.54 8.64 -5.21
CA LYS A 649 -11.80 9.07 -4.58
C LYS A 649 -12.91 8.06 -4.85
N ALA A 650 -12.98 7.49 -6.05
CA ALA A 650 -13.96 6.45 -6.36
C ALA A 650 -13.74 5.21 -5.49
N CYS A 651 -12.50 4.73 -5.40
CA CYS A 651 -12.14 3.62 -4.51
C CYS A 651 -12.48 3.93 -3.04
N PHE A 652 -12.20 5.15 -2.58
CA PHE A 652 -12.51 5.58 -1.21
C PHE A 652 -14.02 5.57 -0.91
N LEU A 653 -14.83 6.07 -1.86
CA LEU A 653 -16.29 6.09 -1.68
C LEU A 653 -16.85 4.67 -1.64
N ASP A 654 -16.32 3.77 -2.46
CA ASP A 654 -16.70 2.36 -2.46
C ASP A 654 -16.29 1.67 -1.16
N ALA A 655 -15.06 1.91 -0.68
CA ALA A 655 -14.59 1.44 0.63
C ALA A 655 -15.51 1.84 1.77
N ARG A 656 -16.01 3.07 1.71
CA ARG A 656 -16.93 3.61 2.71
C ARG A 656 -18.31 2.95 2.67
N MET A 657 -18.79 2.58 1.48
CA MET A 657 -20.04 1.83 1.31
C MET A 657 -19.89 0.39 1.82
N SER A 658 -18.73 -0.21 1.59
CA SER A 658 -18.40 -1.58 1.99
C SER A 658 -17.71 -1.69 3.35
N LYS A 659 -17.81 -0.65 4.20
CA LYS A 659 -17.11 -0.56 5.49
C LYS A 659 -17.35 -1.75 6.44
N VAL A 660 -18.47 -2.46 6.28
CA VAL A 660 -18.81 -3.66 7.06
C VAL A 660 -17.74 -4.74 6.89
N LYS A 661 -17.11 -4.85 5.72
CA LYS A 661 -16.01 -5.78 5.47
C LYS A 661 -14.78 -5.54 6.35
N LEU A 662 -14.50 -4.28 6.69
CA LEU A 662 -13.44 -3.96 7.64
C LEU A 662 -13.79 -4.41 9.07
N PHE A 663 -15.07 -4.36 9.46
CA PHE A 663 -15.48 -4.90 10.76
C PHE A 663 -15.38 -6.42 10.78
N GLU A 664 -15.91 -7.09 9.74
CA GLU A 664 -15.86 -8.55 9.61
C GLU A 664 -14.40 -9.06 9.69
N ALA A 665 -13.48 -8.43 8.95
CA ALA A 665 -12.07 -8.81 8.98
C ALA A 665 -11.39 -8.50 10.33
N MET A 666 -11.73 -7.40 11.00
CA MET A 666 -11.19 -7.07 12.33
C MET A 666 -11.69 -8.04 13.41
N GLU A 667 -12.96 -8.46 13.34
CA GLU A 667 -13.56 -9.42 14.29
C GLU A 667 -12.89 -10.80 14.26
N VAL A 668 -12.22 -11.16 13.17
CA VAL A 668 -11.43 -12.40 13.08
C VAL A 668 -10.27 -12.41 14.09
N PHE A 669 -9.72 -11.24 14.41
CA PHE A 669 -8.48 -11.12 15.19
C PHE A 669 -8.58 -10.28 16.45
N PHE A 670 -9.61 -9.43 16.58
CA PHE A 670 -9.74 -8.47 17.67
C PHE A 670 -11.13 -8.51 18.29
N ASP A 671 -11.16 -8.43 19.61
CA ASP A 671 -12.41 -8.32 20.35
C ASP A 671 -13.03 -6.93 20.16
N ARG A 672 -14.35 -6.89 19.97
CA ARG A 672 -15.10 -5.64 20.02
C ARG A 672 -14.95 -5.02 21.40
N THR A 673 -14.68 -3.71 21.45
CA THR A 673 -14.74 -2.99 22.72
C THR A 673 -16.18 -3.05 23.24
N ASN A 674 -16.37 -3.56 24.46
CA ASN A 674 -17.63 -3.46 25.22
C ASN A 674 -17.98 -2.02 25.64
N ARG A 675 -17.49 -1.01 24.91
CA ARG A 675 -18.01 0.34 25.01
C ARG A 675 -19.33 0.32 24.26
N PRO A 676 -20.47 0.56 24.94
CA PRO A 676 -21.73 0.68 24.22
C PRO A 676 -21.56 1.76 23.17
N THR A 677 -21.73 1.39 21.91
CA THR A 677 -21.92 2.34 20.82
C THR A 677 -23.00 3.30 21.29
N VAL A 678 -22.64 4.58 21.34
CA VAL A 678 -23.47 5.70 21.83
C VAL A 678 -24.83 5.79 21.08
N GLU A 679 -24.98 5.03 20.01
CA GLU A 679 -26.15 4.93 19.14
C GLU A 679 -27.26 4.01 19.69
N GLU A 680 -26.98 3.01 20.53
CA GLU A 680 -28.01 2.04 20.97
C GLU A 680 -28.59 2.29 22.38
N GLN A 681 -28.00 3.18 23.18
CA GLN A 681 -28.54 3.56 24.51
C GLN A 681 -29.29 4.91 24.52
N GLN A 682 -29.36 5.63 23.40
CA GLN A 682 -30.05 6.95 23.32
C GLN A 682 -31.52 6.90 22.84
N ALA A 683 -32.15 5.71 22.87
CA ALA A 683 -33.55 5.53 22.48
C ALA A 683 -34.53 5.31 23.65
N VAL A 684 -34.13 5.57 24.91
CA VAL A 684 -35.05 5.55 26.06
C VAL A 684 -34.91 6.82 26.90
N GLY A 685 -34.98 8.00 26.25
CA GLY A 685 -35.27 9.22 26.98
C GLY A 685 -36.78 9.28 27.26
N GLU A 686 -37.18 9.64 28.48
CA GLU A 686 -38.60 9.79 28.82
C GLU A 686 -39.24 10.90 27.95
N VAL A 687 -40.41 10.60 27.39
CA VAL A 687 -41.15 11.52 26.51
C VAL A 687 -41.69 12.68 27.34
N VAL A 688 -41.31 13.90 26.98
CA VAL A 688 -41.75 15.12 27.67
C VAL A 688 -42.94 15.76 26.96
N ARG A 689 -42.88 15.88 25.63
CA ARG A 689 -43.93 16.47 24.81
C ARG A 689 -43.76 16.13 23.33
N ARG A 690 -44.79 16.37 22.52
CA ARG A 690 -44.66 16.36 21.05
C ARG A 690 -43.79 17.53 20.56
N CYS A 691 -42.96 17.30 19.55
CA CYS A 691 -42.12 18.35 18.98
C CYS A 691 -42.97 19.44 18.33
N GLY A 692 -42.92 20.67 18.86
CA GLY A 692 -43.65 21.81 18.29
C GLY A 692 -43.20 22.24 16.89
N LEU A 693 -41.95 21.93 16.50
CA LEU A 693 -41.39 22.33 15.21
C LEU A 693 -41.79 21.39 14.05
N CYS A 694 -41.55 20.07 14.18
CA CYS A 694 -41.93 19.12 13.12
C CYS A 694 -43.29 18.44 13.33
N GLN A 695 -43.83 18.42 14.56
CA GLN A 695 -45.07 17.72 14.95
C GLN A 695 -45.13 16.20 14.66
N GLN A 696 -44.08 15.65 14.05
CA GLN A 696 -43.99 14.25 13.60
C GLN A 696 -43.26 13.32 14.59
N ALA A 697 -42.54 13.86 15.56
CA ALA A 697 -41.80 13.08 16.56
C ALA A 697 -41.93 13.66 17.96
N ASP A 698 -41.65 12.84 18.97
CA ASP A 698 -41.64 13.25 20.37
C ASP A 698 -40.32 13.90 20.76
N MET A 699 -40.37 14.75 21.77
CA MET A 699 -39.20 15.32 22.41
C MET A 699 -38.95 14.61 23.74
N VAL A 700 -37.72 14.15 23.92
CA VAL A 700 -37.33 13.32 25.06
C VAL A 700 -36.27 14.02 25.90
N LEU A 701 -36.32 13.83 27.22
CA LEU A 701 -35.29 14.30 28.13
C LEU A 701 -34.02 13.47 27.92
N LYS A 702 -32.88 14.15 27.72
CA LYS A 702 -31.56 13.54 27.50
C LYS A 702 -30.53 14.18 28.41
N ARG A 703 -29.69 13.36 29.03
CA ARG A 703 -28.45 13.79 29.68
C ARG A 703 -27.31 13.71 28.67
N LYS A 704 -26.56 14.78 28.51
CA LYS A 704 -25.40 14.86 27.61
C LYS A 704 -24.14 14.28 28.28
N PRO A 705 -23.11 13.94 27.49
CA PRO A 705 -21.80 13.53 28.00
C PRO A 705 -21.12 14.58 28.90
N ASP A 706 -21.40 15.87 28.70
CA ASP A 706 -20.91 16.97 29.55
C ASP A 706 -21.63 17.08 30.92
N GLY A 707 -22.59 16.17 31.17
CA GLY A 707 -23.38 16.12 32.40
C GLY A 707 -24.66 16.96 32.38
N ASN A 708 -24.84 17.88 31.41
CA ASN A 708 -25.99 18.78 31.32
C ASN A 708 -27.23 18.09 30.73
N PHE A 709 -28.42 18.62 31.01
CA PHE A 709 -29.68 18.08 30.47
C PHE A 709 -30.19 18.91 29.28
N MET A 710 -30.88 18.24 28.36
CA MET A 710 -31.61 18.86 27.26
C MET A 710 -32.87 18.07 26.94
N VAL A 711 -33.86 18.70 26.30
CA VAL A 711 -35.01 18.00 25.73
C VAL A 711 -34.95 18.12 24.21
N GLY A 712 -34.71 17.00 23.52
CA GLY A 712 -34.42 16.97 22.08
C GLY A 712 -35.42 16.14 21.28
N CYS A 713 -35.65 16.53 20.01
CA CYS A 713 -36.54 15.80 19.11
C CYS A 713 -35.96 14.43 18.69
N LEU A 714 -36.77 13.37 18.73
CA LEU A 714 -36.39 12.03 18.27
C LEU A 714 -36.13 11.94 16.76
N ALA A 715 -36.65 12.88 15.95
CA ALA A 715 -36.39 12.93 14.51
C ALA A 715 -35.06 13.61 14.15
N TYR A 716 -34.16 13.90 15.10
CA TYR A 716 -32.81 14.37 14.78
C TYR A 716 -32.05 13.30 13.96
N PRO A 717 -31.30 13.67 12.90
CA PRO A 717 -30.92 15.02 12.47
C PRO A 717 -31.95 15.75 11.59
N GLN A 718 -33.04 15.09 11.17
CA GLN A 718 -34.06 15.68 10.28
C GLN A 718 -34.85 16.81 10.96
N CYS A 719 -35.00 16.78 12.29
CA CYS A 719 -35.53 17.88 13.08
C CYS A 719 -34.54 18.27 14.19
N ARG A 720 -34.00 19.49 14.11
CA ARG A 720 -33.02 20.01 15.07
C ARG A 720 -33.63 20.74 16.27
N ASN A 721 -34.92 20.53 16.54
CA ASN A 721 -35.60 21.20 17.64
C ASN A 721 -35.10 20.68 19.00
N VAL A 722 -34.70 21.60 19.87
CA VAL A 722 -34.12 21.32 21.18
C VAL A 722 -34.50 22.41 22.18
N VAL A 723 -34.79 22.02 23.41
CA VAL A 723 -34.90 22.90 24.57
C VAL A 723 -33.68 22.66 25.45
N TRP A 724 -32.84 23.69 25.57
CA TRP A 724 -31.68 23.67 26.46
C TRP A 724 -32.12 23.94 27.89
N LEU A 725 -31.73 23.07 28.82
CA LEU A 725 -32.05 23.24 30.24
C LEU A 725 -30.86 23.93 30.97
N PRO A 726 -31.11 24.60 32.11
CA PRO A 726 -30.05 25.19 32.93
C PRO A 726 -28.93 24.21 33.29
N GLY A 727 -27.66 24.66 33.21
CA GLY A 727 -26.51 23.83 33.59
C GLY A 727 -26.41 23.53 35.09
N SER A 728 -27.14 24.29 35.93
CA SER A 728 -27.22 24.11 37.38
C SER A 728 -28.05 22.90 37.82
N ILE A 729 -28.70 22.21 36.88
CA ILE A 729 -29.49 21.00 37.17
C ILE A 729 -28.55 19.83 37.48
N SER A 730 -28.66 19.26 38.68
CA SER A 730 -27.96 18.03 39.07
C SER A 730 -28.76 16.78 38.70
N GLU A 731 -30.09 16.82 38.79
CA GLU A 731 -30.99 15.72 38.43
C GLU A 731 -32.25 16.25 37.73
N ALA A 732 -32.72 15.55 36.70
CA ALA A 732 -34.00 15.82 36.05
C ALA A 732 -34.70 14.51 35.72
N THR A 733 -35.96 14.38 36.13
CA THR A 733 -36.79 13.20 35.87
C THR A 733 -38.16 13.62 35.37
N VAL A 734 -38.67 12.97 34.31
CA VAL A 734 -40.00 13.25 33.80
C VAL A 734 -41.01 12.60 34.75
N THR A 735 -42.04 13.35 35.12
CA THR A 735 -43.09 12.86 36.02
C THR A 735 -44.33 12.45 35.23
N SER A 736 -45.23 11.70 35.86
CA SER A 736 -46.56 11.41 35.32
C SER A 736 -47.51 12.62 35.36
N ASN A 737 -47.13 13.71 36.04
CA ASN A 737 -47.95 14.92 36.12
C ASN A 737 -47.89 15.68 34.79
N VAL A 738 -49.05 16.13 34.31
CA VAL A 738 -49.16 16.94 33.09
C VAL A 738 -49.44 18.40 33.43
N CYS A 739 -48.87 19.31 32.64
CA CYS A 739 -49.10 20.73 32.82
C CYS A 739 -50.52 21.11 32.40
N SER A 740 -51.32 21.69 33.30
CA SER A 740 -52.70 22.13 33.02
C SER A 740 -52.80 23.34 32.08
N SER A 741 -51.74 24.14 31.97
CA SER A 741 -51.69 25.32 31.08
C SER A 741 -51.22 24.99 29.67
N CYS A 742 -50.21 24.12 29.55
CA CYS A 742 -49.61 23.74 28.26
C CYS A 742 -50.23 22.48 27.65
N SER A 743 -51.03 21.74 28.40
CA SER A 743 -51.85 20.63 27.89
C SER A 743 -53.30 21.14 27.83
N PRO A 744 -53.80 21.61 26.68
CA PRO A 744 -55.14 22.19 26.60
C PRO A 744 -56.18 21.15 27.02
N GLY A 745 -57.09 21.55 27.91
CA GLY A 745 -58.32 20.80 28.18
C GLY A 745 -59.08 20.60 26.87
N TRP A 746 -59.38 19.35 26.55
CA TRP A 746 -60.16 18.92 25.40
C TRP A 746 -61.60 19.47 25.52
N SER A 747 -61.84 20.71 25.09
CA SER A 747 -63.19 21.19 24.79
C SER A 747 -63.33 21.40 23.28
N GLY A 748 -63.76 20.31 22.63
CA GLY A 748 -64.44 20.23 21.34
C GLY A 748 -64.21 21.30 20.27
N MET A 749 -63.46 20.94 19.23
CA MET A 749 -63.88 20.89 17.81
C MET A 749 -62.64 20.61 16.94
N CYS A 750 -62.81 19.81 15.89
CA CYS A 750 -61.83 19.34 14.89
C CYS A 750 -61.18 17.98 15.22
N GLY A 751 -61.54 16.97 14.41
CA GLY A 751 -61.40 15.54 14.69
C GLY A 751 -60.09 14.87 14.27
N GLY A 752 -59.60 14.00 15.17
CA GLY A 752 -59.06 12.66 14.91
C GLY A 752 -57.88 12.48 13.97
N ILE A 753 -56.66 12.51 14.53
CA ILE A 753 -55.61 11.51 14.24
C ILE A 753 -54.95 11.13 15.57
N THR A 754 -55.35 9.99 16.14
CA THR A 754 -54.70 9.34 17.30
C THR A 754 -53.70 8.30 16.80
N ASN A 755 -52.51 8.23 17.38
CA ASN A 755 -51.58 7.10 17.20
C ASN A 755 -51.80 6.05 18.30
N ARG A 756 -51.25 4.84 18.11
CA ARG A 756 -51.44 3.65 18.98
C ARG A 756 -51.04 3.83 20.46
N ASN A 757 -50.46 4.97 20.87
CA ASN A 757 -50.05 5.23 22.26
C ASN A 757 -50.80 6.39 22.94
N GLY A 758 -51.81 7.02 22.32
CA GLY A 758 -52.78 7.87 23.04
C GLY A 758 -52.27 9.16 23.69
N ILE A 759 -51.09 9.68 23.31
CA ILE A 759 -50.52 10.93 23.84
C ILE A 759 -50.54 12.00 22.73
N THR A 760 -51.62 12.76 22.61
CA THR A 760 -51.67 13.95 21.74
C THR A 760 -51.93 15.19 22.58
N GLY A 761 -50.94 16.07 22.67
CA GLY A 761 -51.06 17.40 23.29
C GLY A 761 -50.64 17.51 24.76
N LEU A 762 -50.19 16.41 25.40
CA LEU A 762 -49.72 16.46 26.78
C LEU A 762 -48.28 17.00 26.87
N VAL A 763 -48.05 17.86 27.86
CA VAL A 763 -46.72 18.29 28.29
C VAL A 763 -46.50 17.77 29.71
N PHE A 764 -45.65 16.76 29.85
CA PHE A 764 -45.29 16.22 31.16
C PHE A 764 -44.37 17.19 31.91
N LEU A 765 -44.62 17.33 33.21
CA LEU A 765 -43.78 18.11 34.11
C LEU A 765 -42.50 17.34 34.42
N ILE A 766 -41.40 18.07 34.54
CA ILE A 766 -40.09 17.52 34.91
C ILE A 766 -39.77 17.95 36.33
N HIS A 767 -39.39 17.00 37.18
CA HIS A 767 -38.86 17.31 38.50
C HIS A 767 -37.38 17.63 38.36
N PHE A 768 -37.01 18.88 38.62
CA PHE A 768 -35.65 19.38 38.57
C PHE A 768 -35.07 19.47 39.99
N LYS A 769 -33.87 18.93 40.18
CA LYS A 769 -33.01 19.29 41.32
C LYS A 769 -31.85 20.13 40.83
N PHE A 770 -31.66 21.28 41.47
CA PHE A 770 -30.61 22.24 41.18
C PHE A 770 -29.50 22.16 42.23
N ARG A 771 -28.25 22.34 41.80
CA ARG A 771 -27.11 22.53 42.70
C ARG A 771 -27.30 23.85 43.45
N ARG A 772 -27.50 23.78 44.78
CA ARG A 772 -27.89 24.92 45.61
C ARG A 772 -26.95 26.13 45.48
N SER A 773 -25.66 25.89 45.30
CA SER A 773 -24.64 26.92 45.15
C SER A 773 -24.68 27.66 43.79
N GLU A 774 -25.48 27.17 42.83
CA GLU A 774 -25.54 27.67 41.45
C GLU A 774 -26.90 28.30 41.09
N ILE A 775 -27.82 28.40 42.05
CA ILE A 775 -29.10 29.11 41.90
C ILE A 775 -29.25 30.20 42.96
N PRO A 776 -29.94 31.33 42.67
CA PRO A 776 -30.14 32.38 43.65
C PRO A 776 -30.92 31.88 44.88
N PRO A 777 -30.64 32.40 46.10
CA PRO A 777 -31.15 31.84 47.36
C PRO A 777 -32.68 31.88 47.49
N ASN A 778 -33.35 32.73 46.72
CA ASN A 778 -34.81 32.87 46.64
C ASN A 778 -35.52 31.80 45.79
N TYR A 779 -34.79 30.94 45.07
CA TYR A 779 -35.37 29.81 44.34
C TYR A 779 -35.26 28.51 45.14
N ASN A 780 -36.19 27.58 44.95
CA ASN A 780 -36.10 26.26 45.56
C ASN A 780 -35.07 25.38 44.82
N ALA A 781 -34.31 24.57 45.57
CA ALA A 781 -33.39 23.60 44.98
C ALA A 781 -34.13 22.45 44.30
N GLU A 782 -35.38 22.17 44.67
CA GLU A 782 -36.26 21.24 43.97
C GLU A 782 -37.42 22.00 43.34
N HIS A 783 -37.67 21.81 42.05
CA HIS A 783 -38.74 22.48 41.30
C HIS A 783 -39.40 21.51 40.33
N LEU A 784 -40.72 21.40 40.40
CA LEU A 784 -41.51 20.68 39.41
C LEU A 784 -41.92 21.66 38.31
N GLY A 785 -41.30 21.54 37.14
CA GLY A 785 -41.41 22.57 36.10
C GLY A 785 -41.90 22.11 34.73
N CYS A 786 -42.52 23.04 34.00
CA CYS A 786 -43.03 22.82 32.64
C CYS A 786 -42.13 23.44 31.58
N ILE A 787 -41.65 22.65 30.63
CA ILE A 787 -40.87 23.15 29.48
C ILE A 787 -41.74 23.66 28.32
N GLY A 788 -43.07 23.66 28.49
CA GLY A 788 -44.04 24.15 27.49
C GLY A 788 -44.13 25.68 27.40
N GLY A 789 -43.39 26.40 28.24
CA GLY A 789 -43.29 27.86 28.22
C GLY A 789 -44.18 28.61 29.22
N CYS A 790 -44.97 27.91 30.05
CA CYS A 790 -45.79 28.53 31.10
C CYS A 790 -45.08 28.66 32.46
N ASP A 791 -43.89 28.07 32.62
CA ASP A 791 -43.17 28.07 33.89
C ASP A 791 -42.20 29.25 33.97
N GLU A 792 -42.61 30.27 34.72
CA GLU A 792 -41.85 31.50 34.88
C GLU A 792 -40.55 31.29 35.66
N THR A 793 -40.55 30.40 36.65
CA THR A 793 -39.36 30.06 37.44
C THR A 793 -38.29 29.40 36.57
N LEU A 794 -38.67 28.42 35.77
CA LEU A 794 -37.75 27.73 34.86
C LEU A 794 -37.23 28.68 33.77
N ARG A 795 -38.08 29.58 33.26
CA ARG A 795 -37.68 30.62 32.30
C ARG A 795 -36.61 31.55 32.87
N GLN A 796 -36.85 32.08 34.07
CA GLN A 796 -35.91 32.96 34.77
C GLN A 796 -34.59 32.24 35.10
N LEU A 797 -34.65 31.00 35.59
CA LEU A 797 -33.45 30.21 35.88
C LEU A 797 -32.65 29.88 34.60
N THR A 798 -33.30 29.66 33.47
CA THR A 798 -32.63 29.43 32.17
C THR A 798 -31.93 30.70 31.66
N GLU A 799 -32.53 31.86 31.86
CA GLU A 799 -31.92 33.16 31.53
C GLU A 799 -30.74 33.49 32.45
N ILE A 800 -30.89 33.30 33.77
CA ILE A 800 -29.84 33.56 34.78
C ILE A 800 -28.65 32.61 34.59
N CYS A 801 -28.91 31.33 34.30
CA CYS A 801 -27.86 30.32 34.09
C CYS A 801 -27.26 30.34 32.68
N GLY A 802 -27.66 31.30 31.82
CA GLY A 802 -26.97 31.58 30.55
C GLY A 802 -27.25 30.64 29.38
N THR A 803 -28.37 29.89 29.38
CA THR A 803 -28.73 28.94 28.30
C THR A 803 -29.93 29.36 27.45
N GLY A 804 -30.44 30.59 27.64
CA GLY A 804 -31.60 31.13 26.93
C GLY A 804 -31.41 31.34 25.42
N SER A 805 -32.43 30.94 24.64
CA SER A 805 -32.54 31.17 23.19
C SER A 805 -32.64 32.67 22.87
N ARG A 806 -31.69 33.22 22.10
CA ARG A 806 -31.78 34.61 21.57
C ARG A 806 -32.87 34.68 20.50
N ASN A 807 -34.10 35.02 20.90
CA ASN A 807 -35.06 35.62 19.98
C ASN A 807 -34.55 37.03 19.62
N LEU A 808 -34.28 37.30 18.34
CA LEU A 808 -33.91 38.63 17.84
C LEU A 808 -35.11 39.60 17.94
N PRO A 809 -34.98 40.74 18.64
CA PRO A 809 -35.73 41.95 18.32
C PRO A 809 -34.88 42.78 17.36
N GLY A 810 -35.38 42.98 16.14
CA GLY A 810 -34.82 44.01 15.27
C GLY A 810 -35.00 45.40 15.89
N MET A 811 -34.01 46.28 15.70
CA MET A 811 -34.18 47.57 15.01
C MET A 811 -32.87 48.37 15.05
N SER A 812 -32.37 48.71 13.86
CA SER A 812 -31.37 49.73 13.62
C SER A 812 -31.93 51.11 14.01
N ALA A 813 -31.12 51.91 14.71
CA ALA A 813 -31.49 53.27 15.10
C ALA A 813 -31.23 54.30 13.97
N SER A 814 -32.06 55.34 14.00
CA SER A 814 -31.80 56.73 13.59
C SER A 814 -32.24 57.24 12.20
N VAL A 815 -33.51 57.67 12.15
CA VAL A 815 -33.95 59.09 12.02
C VAL A 815 -33.74 59.88 10.69
N ARG A 816 -34.89 60.42 10.23
CA ARG A 816 -35.19 61.61 9.39
C ARG A 816 -35.21 61.49 7.86
N GLY A 817 -36.42 61.38 7.31
CA GLY A 817 -37.11 62.53 6.68
C GLY A 817 -37.27 62.53 5.16
N ARG A 818 -38.49 62.22 4.67
CA ARG A 818 -39.30 62.98 3.67
C ARG A 818 -40.35 62.08 2.99
N THR A 819 -41.61 62.50 3.08
CA THR A 819 -42.73 62.14 2.19
C THR A 819 -42.72 63.04 0.93
N PRO A 820 -43.63 62.91 -0.07
CA PRO A 820 -44.43 61.76 -0.53
C PRO A 820 -44.32 61.56 -2.07
N THR A 821 -44.81 60.43 -2.61
CA THR A 821 -45.84 60.42 -3.69
C THR A 821 -46.21 59.01 -4.13
N MET A 822 -47.47 58.91 -4.53
CA MET A 822 -48.30 57.75 -4.82
C MET A 822 -48.18 57.30 -6.28
N SER A 823 -48.32 55.99 -6.50
CA SER A 823 -49.09 55.39 -7.60
C SER A 823 -49.02 53.86 -7.46
N SER A 824 -50.01 53.00 -7.65
CA SER A 824 -51.48 53.05 -7.82
C SER A 824 -51.90 51.57 -7.84
N GLY A 825 -53.07 51.21 -7.30
CA GLY A 825 -53.77 49.98 -7.69
C GLY A 825 -54.01 48.96 -6.58
N ASN A 826 -55.17 49.07 -5.94
CA ASN A 826 -55.77 48.08 -5.04
C ASN A 826 -56.68 47.12 -5.84
N ILE A 827 -56.55 45.80 -5.59
CA ILE A 827 -57.59 44.80 -5.18
C ILE A 827 -58.78 44.52 -6.16
N PRO A 828 -59.48 43.34 -6.20
CA PRO A 828 -59.47 42.14 -5.32
C PRO A 828 -59.46 40.72 -5.96
N ALA A 829 -59.24 39.74 -5.06
CA ALA A 829 -59.92 38.45 -4.88
C ALA A 829 -59.69 37.25 -5.84
N GLY A 830 -59.08 36.20 -5.26
CA GLY A 830 -59.73 34.91 -4.97
C GLY A 830 -59.91 33.89 -6.11
N ASN A 831 -59.22 32.75 -6.05
CA ASN A 831 -59.86 31.47 -5.67
C ASN A 831 -58.92 30.25 -5.71
N VAL A 832 -59.23 29.34 -4.80
CA VAL A 832 -58.74 27.97 -4.61
C VAL A 832 -59.06 27.09 -5.84
N ARG A 833 -58.11 26.23 -6.27
CA ARG A 833 -58.42 25.05 -7.11
C ARG A 833 -57.68 23.80 -6.63
N HIS A 834 -58.44 22.72 -6.52
CA HIS A 834 -58.05 21.38 -6.10
C HIS A 834 -57.16 20.70 -7.14
N ASN A 835 -56.08 20.04 -6.69
CA ASN A 835 -55.24 19.22 -7.55
C ASN A 835 -55.91 17.86 -7.80
N VAL A 836 -56.19 17.62 -9.07
CA VAL A 836 -56.73 16.38 -9.63
C VAL A 836 -55.56 15.47 -10.03
N CYS A 837 -55.65 14.17 -9.76
CA CYS A 837 -54.66 13.19 -10.19
C CYS A 837 -54.50 13.22 -11.72
N THR A 838 -53.30 13.49 -12.21
CA THR A 838 -53.04 13.70 -13.65
C THR A 838 -53.22 12.46 -14.52
N ARG A 839 -53.37 11.26 -13.93
CA ARG A 839 -53.56 9.99 -14.66
C ARG A 839 -55.03 9.57 -14.81
N CYS A 840 -55.81 9.54 -13.73
CA CYS A 840 -57.23 9.13 -13.79
C CYS A 840 -58.22 10.31 -13.74
N ARG A 841 -57.73 11.52 -13.49
CA ARG A 841 -58.54 12.73 -13.34
C ARG A 841 -59.52 12.74 -12.16
N GLU A 842 -59.25 11.97 -11.11
CA GLU A 842 -59.99 12.01 -9.84
C GLU A 842 -59.20 12.75 -8.75
N THR A 843 -59.91 13.34 -7.77
CA THR A 843 -59.30 14.05 -6.63
C THR A 843 -59.15 13.11 -5.44
N GLY A 844 -58.02 13.15 -4.74
CA GLY A 844 -57.84 12.44 -3.45
C GLY A 844 -56.63 11.50 -3.34
N HIS A 845 -55.78 11.39 -4.37
CA HIS A 845 -54.52 10.64 -4.32
C HIS A 845 -53.49 11.24 -5.30
N ALA A 846 -52.20 11.02 -5.07
CA ALA A 846 -51.13 11.43 -5.97
C ALA A 846 -50.96 10.43 -7.13
N ALA A 847 -50.36 10.84 -8.26
CA ALA A 847 -50.26 10.02 -9.47
C ALA A 847 -49.52 8.67 -9.31
N ASN A 848 -48.77 8.51 -8.21
CA ASN A 848 -48.03 7.29 -7.89
C ASN A 848 -48.86 6.25 -7.12
N ASP A 849 -50.03 6.61 -6.59
CA ASP A 849 -50.91 5.75 -5.80
C ASP A 849 -52.29 5.53 -6.48
N CYS A 850 -52.32 5.55 -7.82
CA CYS A 850 -53.57 5.52 -8.60
C CYS A 850 -54.17 4.10 -8.69
N PRO A 851 -55.42 3.84 -8.23
CA PRO A 851 -56.00 2.49 -8.13
C PRO A 851 -56.38 1.81 -9.46
N SER A 852 -56.16 2.45 -10.61
CA SER A 852 -56.55 1.95 -11.94
C SER A 852 -55.51 1.01 -12.59
N LEU A 853 -54.47 0.62 -11.85
CA LEU A 853 -53.61 -0.51 -12.22
C LEU A 853 -54.08 -1.75 -11.45
N VAL A 854 -55.04 -2.48 -12.04
CA VAL A 854 -55.09 -3.96 -12.15
C VAL A 854 -56.47 -4.41 -12.67
N SER A 855 -56.43 -5.12 -13.80
CA SER A 855 -57.40 -6.09 -14.35
C SER A 855 -58.61 -5.61 -15.17
N THR A 856 -58.54 -5.85 -16.49
CA THR A 856 -59.61 -6.62 -17.17
C THR A 856 -59.02 -7.47 -18.30
N PHE A 857 -59.45 -8.74 -18.32
CA PHE A 857 -59.07 -9.83 -19.23
C PHE A 857 -60.23 -10.13 -20.20
N ARG A 858 -59.90 -10.80 -21.33
CA ARG A 858 -60.72 -11.75 -22.17
C ARG A 858 -61.69 -11.12 -23.19
N ARG A 859 -61.92 -11.65 -24.41
CA ARG A 859 -61.80 -12.99 -25.07
C ARG A 859 -61.82 -12.76 -26.61
N SER A 860 -61.18 -13.57 -27.48
CA SER A 860 -61.63 -14.89 -28.00
C SER A 860 -60.46 -15.65 -28.67
N ARG A 861 -60.18 -16.91 -28.28
CA ARG A 861 -60.35 -18.22 -29.02
C ARG A 861 -59.70 -18.27 -30.42
N THR A 862 -58.89 -19.26 -30.82
CA THR A 862 -58.58 -20.64 -30.34
C THR A 862 -57.38 -21.24 -31.11
N GLN A 863 -56.80 -22.30 -30.54
CA GLN A 863 -55.69 -23.19 -30.97
C GLN A 863 -54.30 -22.73 -30.46
N GLY A 864 -53.56 -23.47 -29.64
CA GLY A 864 -53.76 -24.77 -29.00
C GLY A 864 -52.49 -25.15 -28.22
N THR A 865 -52.66 -25.32 -26.90
CA THR A 865 -51.90 -26.17 -25.95
C THR A 865 -50.40 -25.97 -25.67
N ASN A 866 -50.15 -25.66 -24.39
CA ASN A 866 -49.16 -26.22 -23.44
C ASN A 866 -47.83 -25.48 -23.18
N ASN A 867 -47.70 -25.02 -21.93
CA ASN A 867 -46.46 -24.86 -21.14
C ASN A 867 -46.49 -25.97 -20.05
N PRO A 868 -45.43 -26.29 -19.26
CA PRO A 868 -44.18 -25.52 -19.01
C PRO A 868 -42.88 -26.37 -18.79
N THR A 869 -41.76 -25.68 -18.43
CA THR A 869 -40.59 -26.05 -17.56
C THR A 869 -39.18 -26.16 -18.18
N GLY A 870 -38.15 -25.71 -17.42
CA GLY A 870 -36.79 -26.31 -17.43
C GLY A 870 -35.57 -25.40 -17.19
N GLU A 871 -35.22 -25.05 -15.95
CA GLU A 871 -33.80 -24.88 -15.55
C GLU A 871 -33.25 -26.29 -15.27
N SER A 872 -32.18 -26.70 -15.94
CA SER A 872 -31.64 -28.06 -15.84
C SER A 872 -30.88 -28.25 -14.52
N SER A 873 -31.53 -28.85 -13.52
CA SER A 873 -30.86 -29.38 -12.33
C SER A 873 -30.15 -30.69 -12.67
N VAL A 874 -28.83 -30.74 -12.45
CA VAL A 874 -28.04 -31.98 -12.59
C VAL A 874 -28.24 -32.79 -11.31
N SER A 875 -28.90 -33.94 -11.42
CA SER A 875 -29.12 -34.88 -10.32
C SER A 875 -28.02 -35.93 -10.24
N CYS A 876 -27.62 -36.30 -9.03
CA CYS A 876 -26.62 -37.33 -8.79
C CYS A 876 -27.12 -38.68 -9.34
N SER A 877 -26.38 -39.30 -10.25
CA SER A 877 -26.79 -40.59 -10.83
C SER A 877 -26.75 -41.76 -9.84
N SER A 878 -26.10 -41.57 -8.69
CA SER A 878 -25.91 -42.61 -7.67
C SER A 878 -26.93 -42.56 -6.53
N CYS A 879 -27.44 -41.38 -6.15
CA CYS A 879 -28.40 -41.23 -5.05
C CYS A 879 -29.61 -40.35 -5.35
N GLY A 880 -29.68 -39.70 -6.53
CA GLY A 880 -30.84 -38.92 -6.97
C GLY A 880 -30.93 -37.49 -6.40
N GLU A 881 -30.08 -37.13 -5.43
CA GLU A 881 -30.04 -35.79 -4.83
C GLU A 881 -29.47 -34.72 -5.78
N PRO A 882 -29.85 -33.43 -5.62
CA PRO A 882 -29.37 -32.36 -6.48
C PRO A 882 -27.87 -32.11 -6.28
N CYS A 883 -27.13 -31.99 -7.38
CA CYS A 883 -25.70 -31.69 -7.33
C CYS A 883 -25.46 -30.18 -7.24
N VAL A 884 -24.36 -29.80 -6.59
CA VAL A 884 -23.90 -28.41 -6.48
C VAL A 884 -22.73 -28.18 -7.41
N LEU A 885 -22.76 -27.07 -8.14
CA LEU A 885 -21.67 -26.61 -8.99
C LEU A 885 -20.56 -25.98 -8.14
N ARG A 886 -19.33 -26.42 -8.33
CA ARG A 886 -18.11 -25.95 -7.65
C ARG A 886 -17.03 -25.64 -8.67
N THR A 887 -16.02 -24.87 -8.25
CA THR A 887 -14.88 -24.49 -9.11
C THR A 887 -13.59 -25.08 -8.54
N ALA A 888 -12.79 -25.75 -9.37
CA ALA A 888 -11.56 -26.39 -8.98
C ALA A 888 -10.46 -25.37 -8.73
N ASN A 889 -9.65 -25.61 -7.70
CA ASN A 889 -8.52 -24.74 -7.30
C ASN A 889 -7.17 -25.49 -7.31
N THR A 890 -7.12 -26.70 -7.90
CA THR A 890 -5.86 -27.44 -8.06
C THR A 890 -5.03 -26.88 -9.20
N ALA A 891 -3.70 -27.01 -9.11
CA ALA A 891 -2.74 -26.40 -10.04
C ALA A 891 -3.05 -26.69 -11.53
N ASN A 892 -3.56 -27.88 -11.84
CA ASN A 892 -3.83 -28.31 -13.21
C ASN A 892 -5.26 -28.02 -13.71
N ASN A 893 -6.20 -27.63 -12.83
CA ASN A 893 -7.61 -27.44 -13.19
C ASN A 893 -8.21 -26.13 -12.64
N ARG A 894 -7.36 -25.18 -12.24
CA ARG A 894 -7.77 -23.92 -11.60
C ARG A 894 -8.78 -23.18 -12.47
N GLY A 895 -9.97 -22.92 -11.91
CA GLY A 895 -11.07 -22.24 -12.60
C GLY A 895 -12.04 -23.14 -13.38
N ARG A 896 -11.78 -24.45 -13.53
CA ARG A 896 -12.76 -25.38 -14.15
C ARG A 896 -13.90 -25.68 -13.19
N LYS A 897 -15.13 -25.78 -13.71
CA LYS A 897 -16.33 -26.04 -12.92
C LYS A 897 -16.77 -27.50 -12.97
N PHE A 898 -17.24 -28.03 -11.84
CA PHE A 898 -17.68 -29.42 -11.69
C PHE A 898 -18.86 -29.53 -10.75
N TYR A 899 -19.66 -30.59 -10.91
CA TYR A 899 -20.79 -30.92 -10.04
C TYR A 899 -20.39 -31.98 -9.01
N THR A 900 -20.77 -31.78 -7.75
CA THR A 900 -20.65 -32.79 -6.68
C THR A 900 -21.97 -33.02 -5.99
N CYS A 901 -22.18 -34.25 -5.49
CA CYS A 901 -23.32 -34.53 -4.63
C CYS A 901 -23.20 -33.79 -3.29
N GLN A 902 -24.32 -33.36 -2.71
CA GLN A 902 -24.34 -32.74 -1.38
C GLN A 902 -24.19 -33.75 -0.22
N SER A 903 -24.46 -35.03 -0.45
CA SER A 903 -24.32 -36.06 0.58
C SER A 903 -22.84 -36.39 0.83
N GLN A 904 -22.37 -36.24 2.07
CA GLN A 904 -20.96 -36.47 2.45
C GLN A 904 -20.51 -37.93 2.28
N GLU A 905 -21.45 -38.88 2.19
CA GLU A 905 -21.15 -40.30 1.94
C GLU A 905 -21.18 -40.67 0.44
N CYS A 906 -21.47 -39.72 -0.45
CA CYS A 906 -21.61 -39.94 -1.89
C CYS A 906 -20.52 -39.23 -2.70
N GLY A 907 -19.56 -40.00 -3.24
CA GLY A 907 -18.43 -39.48 -4.03
C GLY A 907 -18.75 -39.13 -5.49
N PHE A 908 -19.99 -38.77 -5.83
CA PHE A 908 -20.37 -38.44 -7.21
C PHE A 908 -19.74 -37.12 -7.66
N PHE A 909 -19.09 -37.14 -8.82
CA PHE A 909 -18.33 -36.06 -9.42
C PHE A 909 -18.44 -36.09 -10.95
N VAL A 910 -18.69 -34.94 -11.58
CA VAL A 910 -18.64 -34.79 -13.05
C VAL A 910 -18.29 -33.35 -13.44
N TRP A 911 -17.45 -33.16 -14.45
CA TRP A 911 -17.12 -31.82 -14.94
C TRP A 911 -18.28 -31.20 -15.72
N GLU A 912 -18.50 -29.89 -15.56
CA GLU A 912 -19.60 -29.15 -16.22
C GLU A 912 -19.50 -29.26 -17.76
N ASP A 913 -18.29 -29.22 -18.30
CA ASP A 913 -18.00 -29.32 -19.73
C ASP A 913 -18.25 -30.72 -20.32
N MET A 914 -18.41 -31.75 -19.49
CA MET A 914 -18.75 -33.10 -19.91
C MET A 914 -20.27 -33.36 -20.00
N ILE A 915 -21.12 -32.42 -19.56
CA ILE A 915 -22.59 -32.60 -19.52
C ILE A 915 -23.27 -32.22 -20.86
N GLY A 916 -22.51 -31.85 -21.90
CA GLY A 916 -23.04 -31.34 -23.16
C GLY A 916 -22.80 -32.17 -24.44
N THR A 917 -22.13 -33.33 -24.37
CA THR A 917 -21.77 -34.10 -25.58
C THR A 917 -22.66 -35.33 -25.77
N GLY A 918 -23.76 -35.15 -26.51
CA GLY A 918 -24.61 -36.25 -26.95
C GLY A 918 -24.90 -36.20 -28.44
N THR A 919 -24.11 -36.90 -29.26
CA THR A 919 -24.61 -37.60 -30.46
C THR A 919 -23.77 -38.86 -30.75
N GLY A 920 -24.39 -40.03 -30.51
CA GLY A 920 -24.35 -41.24 -31.34
C GLY A 920 -23.09 -42.12 -31.39
N GLY A 921 -23.16 -43.33 -30.81
CA GLY A 921 -22.29 -44.44 -31.24
C GLY A 921 -21.99 -45.54 -30.22
N THR A 922 -23.03 -46.24 -29.77
CA THR A 922 -23.08 -47.64 -29.26
C THR A 922 -21.76 -48.38 -28.93
N ASN A 923 -21.59 -48.74 -27.65
CA ASN A 923 -21.43 -50.15 -27.25
C ASN A 923 -21.75 -50.32 -25.75
N ALA A 924 -22.91 -50.90 -25.49
CA ALA A 924 -23.23 -51.60 -24.25
C ALA A 924 -23.67 -53.02 -24.65
N PRO A 925 -23.45 -54.04 -23.80
CA PRO A 925 -24.55 -54.37 -22.90
C PRO A 925 -24.12 -54.84 -21.50
N ARG A 926 -24.76 -54.21 -20.51
CA ARG A 926 -25.59 -54.72 -19.41
C ARG A 926 -25.31 -56.06 -18.66
N PRO A 927 -25.77 -56.12 -17.38
CA PRO A 927 -25.32 -57.04 -16.34
C PRO A 927 -26.21 -58.28 -16.18
N ASN A 928 -25.74 -59.30 -15.46
CA ASN A 928 -26.63 -60.27 -14.83
C ASN A 928 -26.03 -60.90 -13.58
N SER A 929 -26.82 -60.95 -12.51
CA SER A 929 -26.58 -61.75 -11.31
C SER A 929 -27.45 -63.02 -11.37
N ARG A 930 -26.86 -64.19 -11.07
CA ARG A 930 -27.48 -65.34 -10.37
C ARG A 930 -26.54 -66.56 -10.35
N GLY A 931 -26.29 -67.07 -9.14
CA GLY A 931 -26.63 -68.46 -8.80
C GLY A 931 -25.59 -69.58 -8.96
N ALA A 932 -25.13 -70.05 -7.81
CA ALA A 932 -25.02 -71.47 -7.41
C ALA A 932 -23.73 -72.29 -7.69
N THR A 933 -23.07 -72.59 -6.57
CA THR A 933 -22.57 -73.90 -6.10
C THR A 933 -21.51 -74.67 -6.90
N THR A 934 -20.36 -74.89 -6.27
CA THR A 934 -19.89 -76.24 -5.92
C THR A 934 -18.88 -76.18 -4.77
N ALA A 935 -18.99 -77.18 -3.89
CA ALA A 935 -18.24 -77.36 -2.66
C ALA A 935 -16.92 -78.11 -2.91
N SER A 936 -15.91 -77.91 -2.07
CA SER A 936 -15.68 -78.80 -0.92
C SER A 936 -14.28 -78.70 -0.31
N ARG A 937 -14.30 -78.75 1.04
CA ARG A 937 -13.38 -79.45 1.97
C ARG A 937 -12.03 -78.85 2.38
N GLY A 938 -12.07 -78.38 3.64
CA GLY A 938 -11.25 -78.92 4.74
C GLY A 938 -10.13 -77.99 5.22
N ARG A 939 -9.82 -77.85 6.51
CA ARG A 939 -10.33 -78.47 7.75
C ARG A 939 -9.60 -77.77 8.92
N ARG A 940 -10.31 -77.54 10.05
CA ARG A 940 -9.84 -77.51 11.47
C ARG A 940 -8.78 -76.45 11.86
N GLY A 941 -8.85 -75.77 13.00
CA GLY A 941 -9.60 -75.86 14.25
C GLY A 941 -8.98 -74.83 15.20
N GLU A 942 -9.32 -74.64 16.48
CA GLU A 942 -10.42 -74.97 17.37
C GLU A 942 -10.12 -74.14 18.64
N ARG A 943 -11.18 -73.62 19.29
CA ARG A 943 -11.30 -73.25 20.74
C ARG A 943 -10.51 -72.02 21.26
N GLY A 944 -11.05 -71.13 22.10
CA GLY A 944 -12.39 -70.99 22.67
C GLY A 944 -12.40 -70.14 23.95
N ARG A 945 -13.52 -69.40 24.14
CA ARG A 945 -14.15 -68.86 25.38
C ARG A 945 -13.45 -67.69 26.11
N GLY A 946 -14.14 -66.59 26.49
CA GLY A 946 -15.55 -66.23 26.39
C GLY A 946 -15.91 -64.80 26.85
N ARG A 947 -17.10 -64.35 26.39
CA ARG A 947 -18.11 -63.37 26.90
C ARG A 947 -17.77 -62.49 28.13
N ARG A 948 -18.25 -61.26 28.32
CA ARG A 948 -19.25 -60.34 27.72
C ARG A 948 -19.11 -58.98 28.45
N GLY A 949 -19.38 -57.85 27.80
CA GLY A 949 -19.70 -56.58 28.46
C GLY A 949 -19.26 -55.36 27.65
N GLY A 950 -20.22 -54.59 27.13
CA GLY A 950 -19.98 -53.49 26.19
C GLY A 950 -19.63 -52.14 26.81
N GLY A 951 -19.26 -51.19 25.95
CA GLY A 951 -19.09 -49.78 26.27
C GLY A 951 -18.06 -49.11 25.36
N ARG A 952 -18.46 -48.04 24.66
CA ARG A 952 -17.79 -47.37 23.53
C ARG A 952 -16.58 -46.51 23.92
N GLY A 953 -15.63 -46.37 22.98
CA GLY A 953 -14.64 -45.28 22.89
C GLY A 953 -13.52 -45.64 21.90
N ASN A 954 -13.64 -45.25 20.62
CA ASN A 954 -12.58 -45.44 19.61
C ASN A 954 -11.62 -44.24 19.64
N ASP A 955 -10.39 -44.47 20.09
CA ASP A 955 -9.22 -43.64 19.73
C ASP A 955 -8.70 -44.11 18.36
N VAL A 956 -8.55 -43.20 17.41
CA VAL A 956 -7.89 -43.46 16.12
C VAL A 956 -6.48 -42.89 16.21
N THR A 957 -5.47 -43.76 16.23
CA THR A 957 -4.04 -43.40 16.09
C THR A 957 -3.59 -43.70 14.67
N PHE A 958 -2.94 -42.72 14.01
CA PHE A 958 -2.36 -42.90 12.67
C PHE A 958 -1.05 -43.70 12.75
N VAL A 959 -0.90 -44.69 11.86
CA VAL A 959 0.28 -45.57 11.73
C VAL A 959 0.95 -45.28 10.39
N SER A 960 2.29 -45.21 10.35
CA SER A 960 3.09 -45.07 9.12
C SER A 960 3.20 -46.40 8.36
N ALA A 961 3.58 -46.37 7.08
CA ALA A 961 3.77 -47.58 6.25
C ALA A 961 4.95 -48.48 6.68
N THR A 962 5.77 -48.07 7.65
CA THR A 962 6.82 -48.90 8.27
C THR A 962 6.43 -49.46 9.64
N GLY A 963 5.21 -49.19 10.12
CA GLY A 963 4.70 -49.75 11.38
C GLY A 963 5.25 -49.12 12.66
N GLU A 964 6.07 -48.06 12.56
CA GLU A 964 6.50 -47.31 13.74
C GLU A 964 5.52 -46.18 14.09
N PRO A 965 5.18 -46.00 15.40
CA PRO A 965 4.34 -44.90 15.85
C PRO A 965 5.10 -43.58 15.70
N VAL A 966 4.56 -42.65 14.91
CA VAL A 966 5.09 -41.29 14.75
C VAL A 966 4.87 -40.52 16.04
N SER A 967 5.80 -40.66 16.98
CA SER A 967 5.78 -39.92 18.23
C SER A 967 6.26 -38.48 17.96
N GLY A 968 5.36 -37.50 18.06
CA GLY A 968 5.77 -36.10 18.25
C GLY A 968 5.08 -34.99 17.45
N ARG A 969 4.07 -35.27 16.61
CA ARG A 969 3.30 -34.18 15.97
C ARG A 969 1.98 -33.98 16.69
N ARG A 970 1.84 -32.80 17.28
CA ARG A 970 0.68 -32.32 18.02
C ARG A 970 0.22 -31.01 17.37
N CYS A 971 -1.09 -30.78 17.31
CA CYS A 971 -1.67 -29.50 16.89
C CYS A 971 -0.97 -28.35 17.62
N PHE A 972 -0.47 -27.36 16.89
CA PHE A 972 0.27 -26.22 17.46
C PHE A 972 -0.58 -25.32 18.36
N THR A 973 -1.90 -25.44 18.29
CA THR A 973 -2.86 -24.69 19.13
C THR A 973 -3.20 -25.47 20.41
N CYS A 974 -3.59 -26.74 20.34
CA CYS A 974 -4.10 -27.47 21.51
C CYS A 974 -3.27 -28.69 21.95
N GLY A 975 -2.21 -29.03 21.23
CA GLY A 975 -1.34 -30.15 21.58
C GLY A 975 -1.92 -31.54 21.23
N ASP A 976 -3.01 -31.63 20.47
CA ASP A 976 -3.68 -32.88 20.10
C ASP A 976 -3.14 -33.43 18.76
N PRO A 977 -2.70 -34.70 18.67
CA PRO A 977 -2.16 -35.30 17.45
C PRO A 977 -3.22 -35.68 16.39
N SER A 978 -4.52 -35.59 16.70
CA SER A 978 -5.62 -36.06 15.82
C SER A 978 -6.02 -35.10 14.70
N HIS A 979 -5.54 -33.85 14.71
CA HIS A 979 -5.92 -32.81 13.74
C HIS A 979 -4.83 -31.73 13.57
N PHE A 980 -4.91 -30.97 12.47
CA PHE A 980 -4.02 -29.83 12.19
C PHE A 980 -4.55 -28.52 12.82
N ALA A 981 -3.68 -27.52 13.00
CA ALA A 981 -4.03 -26.26 13.67
C ALA A 981 -5.17 -25.48 13.00
N ASN A 982 -5.28 -25.58 11.67
CA ASN A 982 -6.37 -24.98 10.88
C ASN A 982 -7.74 -25.66 11.08
N ALA A 983 -7.75 -26.87 11.65
CA ALA A 983 -8.95 -27.63 12.01
C ALA A 983 -9.09 -27.79 13.53
N CYS A 984 -8.37 -26.98 14.32
CA CYS A 984 -8.34 -27.09 15.78
C CYS A 984 -9.69 -26.66 16.40
N PRO A 985 -10.42 -27.55 17.10
CA PRO A 985 -11.68 -27.22 17.75
C PRO A 985 -11.52 -26.19 18.87
N ASN A 986 -10.35 -26.11 19.48
CA ASN A 986 -10.04 -25.18 20.58
C ASN A 986 -9.57 -23.80 20.11
N ARG A 987 -9.65 -23.50 18.80
CA ARG A 987 -9.24 -22.20 18.25
C ARG A 987 -10.09 -21.02 18.80
N GLU A 988 -11.25 -21.29 19.41
CA GLU A 988 -12.11 -20.28 20.05
C GLU A 988 -11.82 -20.03 21.55
N HIS A 989 -10.89 -20.77 22.17
CA HIS A 989 -10.72 -20.75 23.64
C HIS A 989 -9.42 -20.15 24.18
N ASP A 990 -8.48 -19.73 23.33
CA ASP A 990 -7.35 -18.89 23.76
C ASP A 990 -7.65 -17.42 23.42
N LYS A 991 -8.46 -16.80 24.29
CA LYS A 991 -8.56 -15.35 24.47
C LYS A 991 -7.62 -14.90 25.58
#